data_AF-A0A3L8B5B9-F1
#
_entry.id   AF-A0A3L8B5B9-F1
#
_cell.length_a   1.000
_cell.length_b   1.000
_cell.length_c   1.000
_cell.angle_alpha   90.00
_cell.angle_beta   90.00
_cell.angle_gamma   90.00
#
_symmetry.space_group_name_H-M   'P 1'
#
loop_
_entity.id
_entity.type
_entity.pdbx_description
1 polymer ?
#
loop_
_entity_poly.entity_id
_entity_poly.type
_entity_poly.pdbx_seq_one_letter_code
_entity_poly.pdbx_strand_id
1 'polypeptide(L)'
;MTDFLANSLHRLFQRPGLGLLRCILLGVTLLALSSGCQNEQDSDATYEEAPRPQQLVQHFQFHRDIKPILEQKCVACHACNDAPCQLKLEAASGLERGASKHKVYDGGRAEDIAPTRLHVDGHSVQDWRQQGFYSVLSTPGQTQAADAKASLLMQMLTLGYQNPVAVAEPLDERYRLGITRQSQCPTPDEFAEYADDNPQGGMPYGVSGLSANEFNTVKTWLEQGAVIDQAPTPFTAAQQQQIQTQIETWESFLNQPDLKSQLVARYLYEHLFLAHLYFSDIGVQPTPFFQLVRSYRNAPEPIEVVATVRPNDDPGRPIYYRLRPITDTLVHKTHIIYGLNDQRMQRYRALFLQQDWQVDSLPGYDYQHASNPFLAFAAIPARARYQFMLDSAEYFTRTFIRGPVCRGQIATDVIRDQFWVMFEDPAQEQYVSNQDHRRKATPLLGLPGEKSHILDLGSEWLKYQNKRNRYRDLRTRQYHRAFNQGLSLNNIWDGDGHNNNAFLTVFRHHNSASVERGWWGRNPKTLWLMDYPLFERTYYELVVNFNVFGSVSHQAQTRLYFDLIRNGGETNFLQLLPPQQRKAIYHDWYAGSGKIKTAIAYHTLDTRTPTAIPFQPDAPVQDQLIALVQDRFGHLLPADPINRCRQHCEQNPLTRLASAPAAQLPGIGFLPDVTVLRVDQADGDFKLYSLIRDRAHSNVAFMFAEEDRYQPDEDSVTVLDFPISSYPNFMFRVPQAELEEFVKTLIMISTEQERGKLVDRWGVRRTDADFWNNFHSGTRFLNQHRPLESGIFDLNRYVGW
;
A
#
# COMPACT_ATOMS: atom_id res chain seq x y z
N MET A 1 -25.54 -11.65 45.44
CA MET A 1 -24.15 -11.89 45.87
C MET A 1 -23.30 -10.83 45.19
N THR A 2 -23.30 -9.55 45.59
CA THR A 2 -23.21 -8.99 46.96
C THR A 2 -22.21 -9.73 47.82
N ASP A 3 -21.23 -8.96 48.25
CA ASP A 3 -20.14 -9.30 49.16
C ASP A 3 -19.04 -10.16 48.53
N PHE A 4 -18.01 -9.48 48.03
CA PHE A 4 -16.68 -9.59 48.63
C PHE A 4 -15.77 -8.47 48.08
N LEU A 5 -15.49 -7.48 48.96
CA LEU A 5 -14.26 -6.68 49.03
C LEU A 5 -14.10 -5.55 47.98
N ALA A 6 -14.28 -4.25 48.26
CA ALA A 6 -14.38 -3.51 49.53
C ALA A 6 -13.29 -3.85 50.55
N ASN A 7 -12.01 -3.80 50.14
CA ASN A 7 -10.86 -3.54 51.02
C ASN A 7 -9.56 -3.51 50.22
N SER A 8 -9.09 -2.32 49.81
CA SER A 8 -7.64 -2.06 49.56
C SER A 8 -7.33 -0.66 49.01
N LEU A 9 -8.06 0.40 49.36
CA LEU A 9 -7.65 1.79 49.03
C LEU A 9 -7.73 2.74 50.24
N HIS A 10 -7.52 2.19 51.44
CA HIS A 10 -7.51 2.95 52.69
C HIS A 10 -6.16 2.79 53.40
N ARG A 11 -5.13 3.42 52.84
CA ARG A 11 -3.86 3.85 53.47
C ARG A 11 -2.95 4.40 52.35
N LEU A 12 -2.32 5.57 52.58
CA LEU A 12 -1.78 6.52 51.60
C LEU A 12 -2.93 7.44 51.12
N PHE A 13 -3.33 8.49 51.81
CA PHE A 13 -2.51 9.62 52.22
C PHE A 13 -3.14 10.27 53.47
N GLN A 14 -2.40 10.31 54.58
CA GLN A 14 -2.71 11.15 55.73
C GLN A 14 -1.64 12.24 55.85
N ARG A 15 -2.01 13.46 55.41
CA ARG A 15 -1.79 14.78 56.06
C ARG A 15 -0.35 15.34 56.19
N PRO A 16 -0.17 16.67 56.44
CA PRO A 16 -0.95 17.84 55.98
C PRO A 16 -0.11 19.09 55.62
N GLY A 17 -0.76 20.04 54.93
CA GLY A 17 -0.59 21.50 55.17
C GLY A 17 0.27 22.27 54.16
N LEU A 18 0.01 23.54 53.86
CA LEU A 18 -1.04 24.45 54.30
C LEU A 18 -0.91 25.74 53.46
N GLY A 19 -2.02 26.24 52.91
CA GLY A 19 -2.20 27.65 52.58
C GLY A 19 -1.53 28.15 51.30
N LEU A 20 -2.05 29.11 50.55
CA LEU A 20 -3.19 29.99 50.78
C LEU A 20 -3.55 30.56 49.40
N LEU A 21 -4.64 30.08 48.81
CA LEU A 21 -5.23 30.66 47.61
C LEU A 21 -6.41 31.52 48.07
N ARG A 22 -6.15 32.80 48.40
CA ARG A 22 -7.17 33.87 48.55
C ARG A 22 -6.49 35.16 49.03
N CYS A 23 -6.17 36.02 48.05
CA CYS A 23 -5.83 37.45 48.10
C CYS A 23 -5.03 37.65 46.79
N ILE A 24 -5.44 38.34 45.73
CA ILE A 24 -6.16 39.60 45.64
C ILE A 24 -6.71 39.69 44.20
N LEU A 25 -8.03 39.81 44.09
CA LEU A 25 -8.67 40.59 43.02
C LEU A 25 -8.40 42.06 43.37
N LEU A 26 -7.60 42.78 42.58
CA LEU A 26 -7.51 44.25 42.46
C LEU A 26 -6.11 44.64 41.96
N GLY A 27 -6.00 45.03 40.68
CA GLY A 27 -4.73 45.53 40.14
C GLY A 27 -4.63 45.56 38.61
N VAL A 28 -5.75 45.75 37.90
CA VAL A 28 -5.73 46.09 36.46
C VAL A 28 -6.41 47.43 36.32
N THR A 29 -5.62 48.51 36.36
CA THR A 29 -5.91 49.77 35.66
C THR A 29 -4.73 50.74 35.78
N LEU A 30 -4.46 51.42 34.66
CA LEU A 30 -3.64 52.63 34.47
C LEU A 30 -2.14 52.47 34.22
N LEU A 31 -1.79 52.36 32.94
CA LEU A 31 -1.18 53.47 32.21
C LEU A 31 -1.56 53.39 30.73
N ALA A 32 -2.66 54.08 30.39
CA ALA A 32 -2.93 54.58 29.06
C ALA A 32 -2.59 56.07 29.07
N LEU A 33 -1.92 56.54 28.00
CA LEU A 33 -1.69 57.89 27.47
C LEU A 33 -0.39 57.75 26.65
N SER A 34 -0.26 58.09 25.36
CA SER A 34 -1.07 58.92 24.48
C SER A 34 -0.53 58.79 23.05
N SER A 35 -1.43 58.57 22.09
CA SER A 35 -1.52 59.16 20.74
C SER A 35 -0.26 59.44 19.91
N GLY A 36 -0.25 58.90 18.69
CA GLY A 36 0.46 59.46 17.55
C GLY A 36 0.16 58.72 16.26
N CYS A 37 -0.89 59.11 15.53
CA CYS A 37 -1.06 58.77 14.12
C CYS A 37 0.08 59.39 13.31
N GLN A 38 0.76 58.59 12.49
CA GLN A 38 1.43 59.08 11.29
C GLN A 38 1.35 58.00 10.21
N ASN A 39 0.62 58.34 9.14
CA ASN A 39 0.80 57.77 7.82
C ASN A 39 2.25 58.00 7.40
N GLU A 40 3.00 56.95 7.12
CA GLU A 40 4.14 57.02 6.21
C GLU A 40 3.97 55.96 5.13
N GLN A 41 4.04 56.48 3.90
CA GLN A 41 4.07 55.75 2.65
C GLN A 41 5.31 54.86 2.66
N ASP A 42 5.14 53.55 2.45
CA ASP A 42 6.25 52.66 2.11
C ASP A 42 6.80 53.09 0.75
N SER A 43 7.87 53.88 0.80
CA SER A 43 8.74 54.18 -0.34
C SER A 43 9.55 52.94 -0.68
N ASP A 44 9.64 52.65 -1.98
CA ASP A 44 10.58 51.71 -2.61
C ASP A 44 11.94 51.67 -1.88
N ALA A 45 12.13 50.66 -1.04
CA ALA A 45 13.45 50.25 -0.58
C ALA A 45 13.93 49.13 -1.51
N THR A 46 14.64 49.53 -2.57
CA THR A 46 15.55 48.63 -3.28
C THR A 46 16.53 48.05 -2.27
N TYR A 47 16.34 46.77 -1.93
CA TYR A 47 17.37 45.99 -1.26
C TYR A 47 18.57 45.91 -2.20
N GLU A 48 19.64 46.66 -1.90
CA GLU A 48 20.95 46.37 -2.47
C GLU A 48 21.35 44.97 -2.01
N GLU A 49 21.32 44.04 -2.95
CA GLU A 49 21.72 42.66 -2.77
C GLU A 49 23.19 42.65 -2.34
N ALA A 50 23.45 42.25 -1.09
CA ALA A 50 24.81 41.98 -0.63
C ALA A 50 25.49 41.02 -1.63
N PRO A 51 26.76 41.24 -1.99
CA PRO A 51 27.43 40.47 -3.04
C PRO A 51 27.32 38.97 -2.74
N ARG A 52 26.67 38.24 -3.65
CA ARG A 52 26.53 36.78 -3.56
C ARG A 52 27.92 36.15 -3.43
N PRO A 53 28.14 35.23 -2.47
CA PRO A 53 29.37 34.44 -2.44
C PRO A 53 29.58 33.75 -3.79
N GLN A 54 30.84 33.69 -4.25
CA GLN A 54 31.23 33.03 -5.50
C GLN A 54 30.49 31.68 -5.65
N GLN A 55 29.78 31.50 -6.76
CA GLN A 55 29.22 30.20 -7.14
C GLN A 55 30.36 29.17 -7.11
N LEU A 56 30.30 28.23 -6.17
CA LEU A 56 31.14 27.04 -6.23
C LEU A 56 30.85 26.37 -7.57
N VAL A 57 31.89 26.16 -8.38
CA VAL A 57 31.75 25.46 -9.66
C VAL A 57 31.31 24.03 -9.39
N GLN A 58 30.08 23.72 -9.77
CA GLN A 58 29.51 22.37 -9.69
C GLN A 58 30.07 21.51 -10.82
N HIS A 59 30.91 20.54 -10.46
CA HIS A 59 31.52 19.59 -11.40
C HIS A 59 30.55 18.47 -11.79
N PHE A 60 29.63 18.13 -10.89
CA PHE A 60 28.64 17.09 -11.07
C PHE A 60 27.23 17.70 -11.07
N GLN A 61 26.38 17.21 -11.95
CA GLN A 61 24.98 17.61 -12.07
C GLN A 61 24.10 16.63 -11.30
N PHE A 62 23.10 17.13 -10.57
CA PHE A 62 22.26 16.26 -9.74
C PHE A 62 21.55 15.21 -10.58
N HIS A 63 20.86 15.61 -11.65
CA HIS A 63 20.06 14.66 -12.46
C HIS A 63 20.92 13.65 -13.24
N ARG A 64 22.10 14.06 -13.71
CA ARG A 64 22.99 13.22 -14.54
C ARG A 64 23.89 12.31 -13.70
N ASP A 65 24.49 12.85 -12.64
CA ASP A 65 25.61 12.19 -11.96
C ASP A 65 25.23 11.70 -10.54
N ILE A 66 24.28 12.37 -9.85
CA ILE A 66 23.94 12.08 -8.45
C ILE A 66 22.69 11.21 -8.32
N LYS A 67 21.61 11.57 -9.02
CA LYS A 67 20.34 10.84 -9.00
C LYS A 67 20.53 9.35 -9.32
N PRO A 68 21.32 8.93 -10.34
CA PRO A 68 21.55 7.50 -10.57
C PRO A 68 22.21 6.77 -9.39
N ILE A 69 23.11 7.43 -8.65
CA ILE A 69 23.74 6.85 -7.45
C ILE A 69 22.71 6.70 -6.32
N LEU A 70 21.87 7.73 -6.11
CA LEU A 70 20.80 7.67 -5.12
C LEU A 70 19.76 6.58 -5.46
N GLU A 71 19.37 6.47 -6.72
CA GLU A 71 18.47 5.43 -7.22
C GLU A 71 19.07 4.04 -6.99
N GLN A 72 20.35 3.87 -7.31
CA GLN A 72 21.06 2.61 -7.20
C GLN A 72 21.25 2.17 -5.74
N LYS A 73 21.59 3.10 -4.83
CA LYS A 73 22.09 2.78 -3.48
C LYS A 73 21.16 3.16 -2.33
N CYS A 74 20.24 4.09 -2.54
CA CYS A 74 19.51 4.76 -1.45
C CYS A 74 17.98 4.61 -1.56
N VAL A 75 17.40 4.78 -2.75
CA VAL A 75 15.93 4.78 -2.96
C VAL A 75 15.26 3.49 -2.51
N ALA A 76 15.94 2.35 -2.63
CA ALA A 76 15.43 1.06 -2.15
C ALA A 76 15.13 1.06 -0.63
N CYS A 77 15.79 1.91 0.15
CA CYS A 77 15.52 2.10 1.59
C CYS A 77 14.72 3.37 1.87
N HIS A 78 15.01 4.45 1.14
CA HIS A 78 14.56 5.82 1.41
C HIS A 78 13.46 6.28 0.45
N ALA A 79 12.35 5.53 0.39
CA ALA A 79 11.20 5.91 -0.42
C ALA A 79 9.86 5.69 0.28
N CYS A 80 8.83 6.43 -0.14
CA CYS A 80 7.47 6.34 0.40
C CYS A 80 7.41 6.56 1.93
N ASN A 81 6.31 6.20 2.57
CA ASN A 81 6.07 6.34 4.00
C ASN A 81 6.90 5.35 4.86
N ASP A 82 7.54 4.36 4.23
CA ASP A 82 8.48 3.43 4.88
C ASP A 82 9.89 4.04 5.03
N ALA A 83 10.18 5.18 4.39
CA ALA A 83 11.49 5.82 4.44
C ALA A 83 11.91 6.14 5.90
N PRO A 84 13.06 5.63 6.37
CA PRO A 84 13.60 5.97 7.68
C PRO A 84 13.73 7.49 7.86
N CYS A 85 13.34 7.98 9.04
CA CYS A 85 13.39 9.41 9.38
C CYS A 85 12.62 10.31 8.39
N GLN A 86 11.66 9.75 7.63
CA GLN A 86 10.98 10.42 6.53
C GLN A 86 11.91 11.03 5.45
N LEU A 87 13.18 10.60 5.38
CA LEU A 87 14.10 11.06 4.36
C LEU A 87 13.78 10.35 3.04
N LYS A 88 13.11 11.08 2.14
CA LYS A 88 12.63 10.60 0.85
C LYS A 88 13.62 10.97 -0.24
N LEU A 89 14.38 10.00 -0.74
CA LEU A 89 15.44 10.19 -1.73
C LEU A 89 15.00 9.85 -3.16
N GLU A 90 13.73 9.44 -3.34
CA GLU A 90 13.09 9.28 -4.64
C GLU A 90 12.78 10.62 -5.33
N ALA A 91 12.85 11.73 -4.61
CA ALA A 91 12.49 13.06 -5.09
C ALA A 91 13.51 14.11 -4.67
N ALA A 92 13.82 15.06 -5.57
CA ALA A 92 14.68 16.21 -5.25
C ALA A 92 14.12 17.03 -4.09
N SER A 93 12.80 17.29 -4.09
CA SER A 93 12.13 18.00 -2.99
C SER A 93 12.16 17.24 -1.66
N GLY A 94 12.27 15.91 -1.70
CA GLY A 94 12.47 15.08 -0.52
C GLY A 94 13.86 15.25 0.09
N LEU A 95 14.89 15.41 -0.75
CA LEU A 95 16.25 15.73 -0.32
C LEU A 95 16.34 17.13 0.30
N GLU A 96 15.70 18.14 -0.31
CA GLU A 96 15.64 19.52 0.22
C GLU A 96 14.85 19.62 1.53
N ARG A 97 13.72 18.90 1.60
CA ARG A 97 12.93 18.76 2.84
C ARG A 97 13.80 18.23 3.98
N GLY A 98 14.61 17.21 3.72
CA GLY A 98 15.50 16.58 4.68
C GLY A 98 14.79 15.53 5.54
N ALA A 99 15.26 15.37 6.79
CA ALA A 99 14.85 14.30 7.69
C ALA A 99 14.00 14.82 8.86
N SER A 100 13.27 13.93 9.50
CA SER A 100 12.44 14.20 10.68
C SER A 100 12.48 13.03 11.65
N LYS A 101 12.40 13.34 12.95
CA LYS A 101 12.22 12.34 14.02
C LYS A 101 10.79 11.82 14.09
N HIS A 102 9.83 12.47 13.43
CA HIS A 102 8.43 12.06 13.42
C HIS A 102 8.26 10.76 12.63
N LYS A 103 7.63 9.75 13.25
CA LYS A 103 7.25 8.51 12.57
C LYS A 103 5.96 8.75 11.81
N VAL A 104 5.85 8.24 10.58
CA VAL A 104 4.59 8.21 9.83
C VAL A 104 3.72 7.08 10.38
N TYR A 105 4.19 5.85 10.20
CA TYR A 105 3.55 4.67 10.79
C TYR A 105 3.91 4.53 12.27
N ASP A 106 2.98 4.93 13.13
CA ASP A 106 3.10 4.81 14.59
C ASP A 106 1.83 4.17 15.17
N GLY A 107 1.90 2.87 15.44
CA GLY A 107 0.79 2.10 16.01
C GLY A 107 0.46 2.41 17.47
N GLY A 108 1.25 3.26 18.14
CA GLY A 108 1.01 3.67 19.54
C GLY A 108 0.43 5.07 19.69
N ARG A 109 0.19 5.80 18.59
CA ARG A 109 -0.20 7.21 18.62
C ARG A 109 -1.64 7.40 19.09
N ALA A 110 -1.85 8.28 20.08
CA ALA A 110 -3.16 8.53 20.67
C ALA A 110 -4.09 9.41 19.82
N GLU A 111 -3.53 10.34 19.05
CA GLU A 111 -4.26 11.35 18.26
C GLU A 111 -3.71 11.43 16.83
N ASP A 112 -4.50 11.89 15.88
CA ASP A 112 -4.05 12.11 14.51
C ASP A 112 -2.97 13.23 14.47
N ILE A 113 -2.03 13.16 13.52
CA ILE A 113 -1.09 14.26 13.25
C ILE A 113 -1.30 14.87 11.87
N ALA A 114 -0.77 16.08 11.70
CA ALA A 114 -0.69 16.74 10.41
C ALA A 114 0.10 15.86 9.40
N PRO A 115 -0.45 15.64 8.19
CA PRO A 115 0.27 14.96 7.12
C PRO A 115 1.53 15.71 6.66
N THR A 116 2.52 14.94 6.18
CA THR A 116 3.82 15.44 5.69
C THR A 116 4.13 14.88 4.29
N ARG A 117 3.14 14.88 3.40
CA ARG A 117 3.23 14.36 2.03
C ARG A 117 3.95 15.37 1.15
N LEU A 118 4.95 14.91 0.41
CA LEU A 118 5.67 15.73 -0.57
C LEU A 118 4.68 16.24 -1.62
N HIS A 119 4.92 17.47 -2.07
CA HIS A 119 4.11 18.17 -3.09
C HIS A 119 2.66 18.47 -2.66
N VAL A 120 2.28 18.25 -1.39
CA VAL A 120 0.92 18.48 -0.89
C VAL A 120 0.93 19.37 0.34
N ASP A 121 1.64 18.97 1.41
CA ASP A 121 1.49 19.58 2.74
C ASP A 121 2.52 20.69 3.06
N GLY A 122 3.59 20.79 2.28
CA GLY A 122 4.59 21.84 2.40
C GLY A 122 5.02 22.33 1.03
N HIS A 123 5.17 23.64 0.88
CA HIS A 123 5.40 24.32 -0.40
C HIS A 123 6.78 25.00 -0.48
N SER A 124 7.52 25.03 0.64
CA SER A 124 8.88 25.55 0.69
C SER A 124 9.76 24.78 1.68
N VAL A 125 11.09 24.93 1.56
CA VAL A 125 12.03 24.41 2.57
C VAL A 125 11.72 24.98 3.96
N GLN A 126 11.32 26.25 4.04
CA GLN A 126 10.99 26.90 5.31
C GLN A 126 9.75 26.29 5.96
N ASP A 127 8.72 25.95 5.18
CA ASP A 127 7.51 25.27 5.68
C ASP A 127 7.90 23.95 6.35
N TRP A 128 8.80 23.18 5.71
CA TRP A 128 9.27 21.92 6.26
C TRP A 128 10.06 22.10 7.56
N ARG A 129 10.88 23.16 7.67
CA ARG A 129 11.61 23.48 8.91
C ARG A 129 10.64 23.81 10.05
N GLN A 130 9.55 24.54 9.76
CA GLN A 130 8.49 24.82 10.73
C GLN A 130 7.74 23.54 11.16
N GLN A 131 7.65 22.55 10.28
CA GLN A 131 7.10 21.22 10.59
C GLN A 131 8.11 20.26 11.24
N GLY A 132 9.27 20.77 11.70
CA GLY A 132 10.25 19.98 12.46
C GLY A 132 11.15 19.09 11.61
N PHE A 133 11.21 19.31 10.29
CA PHE A 133 12.25 18.69 9.45
C PHE A 133 13.56 19.46 9.56
N TYR A 134 14.69 18.77 9.57
CA TYR A 134 16.02 19.36 9.54
C TYR A 134 16.75 18.99 8.26
N SER A 135 17.66 19.87 7.83
CA SER A 135 18.41 19.68 6.59
C SER A 135 19.36 18.49 6.71
N VAL A 136 19.46 17.70 5.64
CA VAL A 136 20.53 16.71 5.47
C VAL A 136 21.67 17.24 4.58
N LEU A 137 21.44 18.37 3.92
CA LEU A 137 22.41 19.14 3.15
C LEU A 137 22.97 20.28 4.02
N SER A 138 24.12 20.85 3.64
CA SER A 138 24.65 22.06 4.30
C SER A 138 23.74 23.26 4.09
N THR A 139 23.66 24.15 5.08
CA THR A 139 22.78 25.33 5.04
C THR A 139 23.29 26.38 4.04
N PRO A 140 22.43 26.97 3.19
CA PRO A 140 22.83 28.07 2.32
C PRO A 140 23.37 29.26 3.12
N GLY A 141 24.56 29.76 2.78
CA GLY A 141 25.22 30.89 3.45
C GLY A 141 26.41 30.54 4.35
N GLN A 142 26.64 29.26 4.62
CA GLN A 142 27.86 28.74 5.25
C GLN A 142 28.81 28.25 4.16
N THR A 143 29.71 29.13 3.71
CA THR A 143 30.48 29.00 2.46
C THR A 143 31.93 28.54 2.66
N GLN A 144 32.27 27.91 3.79
CA GLN A 144 33.60 27.30 3.94
C GLN A 144 33.55 25.81 3.58
N ALA A 145 34.62 25.29 2.97
CA ALA A 145 34.76 23.84 2.69
C ALA A 145 34.69 22.96 3.96
N ALA A 146 34.85 23.56 5.14
CA ALA A 146 34.61 22.92 6.43
C ALA A 146 33.11 22.65 6.70
N ASP A 147 32.21 23.49 6.18
CA ASP A 147 30.75 23.42 6.38
C ASP A 147 30.09 22.39 5.46
N ALA A 148 30.69 22.10 4.31
CA ALA A 148 30.22 21.05 3.41
C ALA A 148 30.58 19.63 3.91
N LYS A 149 31.69 19.50 4.64
CA LYS A 149 32.01 18.32 5.46
C LYS A 149 31.05 18.14 6.64
N ALA A 150 30.26 19.16 6.97
CA ALA A 150 29.28 19.13 8.04
C ALA A 150 27.86 18.71 7.59
N SER A 151 27.61 18.45 6.29
CA SER A 151 26.30 17.93 5.89
C SER A 151 26.05 16.54 6.49
N LEU A 152 24.87 16.33 7.07
CA LEU A 152 24.52 15.05 7.67
C LEU A 152 24.56 13.91 6.65
N LEU A 153 24.19 14.17 5.39
CA LEU A 153 24.30 13.19 4.31
C LEU A 153 25.77 12.78 4.08
N MET A 154 26.70 13.75 3.97
CA MET A 154 28.13 13.45 3.80
C MET A 154 28.69 12.67 5.00
N GLN A 155 28.30 13.06 6.21
CA GLN A 155 28.71 12.41 7.45
C GLN A 155 28.25 10.95 7.52
N MET A 156 26.97 10.68 7.22
CA MET A 156 26.42 9.32 7.16
C MET A 156 27.07 8.44 6.09
N LEU A 157 27.34 9.01 4.90
CA LEU A 157 28.02 8.29 3.82
C LEU A 157 29.49 8.03 4.17
N THR A 158 30.17 8.98 4.82
CA THR A 158 31.56 8.81 5.25
C THR A 158 31.68 7.74 6.32
N LEU A 159 30.76 7.71 7.29
CA LEU A 159 30.72 6.68 8.32
C LEU A 159 30.57 5.28 7.70
N GLY A 160 29.68 5.13 6.71
CA GLY A 160 29.46 3.87 6.01
C GLY A 160 30.63 3.46 5.12
N TYR A 161 31.27 4.43 4.46
CA TYR A 161 32.45 4.19 3.64
C TYR A 161 33.69 3.78 4.46
N GLN A 162 33.86 4.36 5.65
CA GLN A 162 34.97 4.03 6.57
C GLN A 162 34.74 2.72 7.35
N ASN A 163 33.49 2.29 7.49
CA ASN A 163 33.09 1.07 8.19
C ASN A 163 32.25 0.16 7.28
N PRO A 164 32.84 -0.38 6.19
CA PRO A 164 32.10 -1.24 5.28
C PRO A 164 31.73 -2.58 5.93
N VAL A 165 30.65 -3.19 5.45
CA VAL A 165 30.31 -4.57 5.79
C VAL A 165 31.40 -5.55 5.30
N ALA A 166 31.59 -6.66 6.01
CA ALA A 166 32.48 -7.73 5.58
C ALA A 166 31.94 -8.38 4.30
N VAL A 167 32.77 -8.51 3.26
CA VAL A 167 32.33 -8.94 1.93
C VAL A 167 31.95 -10.42 1.92
N ALA A 168 30.78 -10.74 1.38
CA ALA A 168 30.25 -12.09 1.22
C ALA A 168 30.09 -12.91 2.52
N GLU A 169 30.16 -12.27 3.68
CA GLU A 169 29.90 -12.89 4.99
C GLU A 169 28.46 -12.60 5.46
N PRO A 170 27.87 -13.46 6.32
CA PRO A 170 26.64 -13.13 7.03
C PRO A 170 26.74 -11.77 7.72
N LEU A 171 25.65 -11.02 7.75
CA LEU A 171 25.65 -9.73 8.43
C LEU A 171 25.73 -9.94 9.95
N ASP A 172 26.61 -9.19 10.63
CA ASP A 172 26.77 -9.26 12.08
C ASP A 172 25.46 -8.91 12.82
N GLU A 173 25.17 -9.60 13.93
CA GLU A 173 23.95 -9.41 14.73
C GLU A 173 23.76 -7.97 15.26
N ARG A 174 24.84 -7.19 15.34
CA ARG A 174 24.81 -5.75 15.68
C ARG A 174 23.98 -4.94 14.69
N TYR A 175 23.87 -5.38 13.44
CA TYR A 175 22.99 -4.76 12.46
C TYR A 175 21.54 -5.14 12.75
N ARG A 176 20.81 -4.21 13.37
CA ARG A 176 19.36 -4.35 13.54
C ARG A 176 18.68 -4.06 12.20
N LEU A 177 18.02 -5.03 11.60
CA LEU A 177 17.25 -4.91 10.36
C LEU A 177 15.74 -5.15 10.62
N GLY A 178 14.93 -4.95 9.58
CA GLY A 178 13.51 -5.30 9.59
C GLY A 178 12.56 -4.13 9.90
N ILE A 179 11.27 -4.37 9.68
CA ILE A 179 10.21 -3.35 9.72
C ILE A 179 9.96 -2.76 11.12
N THR A 180 10.30 -3.52 12.18
CA THR A 180 10.16 -3.11 13.59
C THR A 180 11.38 -2.36 14.12
N ARG A 181 12.44 -2.21 13.31
CA ARG A 181 13.63 -1.47 13.70
C ARG A 181 13.28 -0.04 14.08
N GLN A 182 13.75 0.38 15.25
CA GLN A 182 13.70 1.79 15.61
C GLN A 182 14.77 2.54 14.81
N SER A 183 14.33 3.45 13.93
CA SER A 183 15.24 4.34 13.22
C SER A 183 15.81 5.37 14.20
N GLN A 184 17.13 5.51 14.20
CA GLN A 184 17.83 6.60 14.86
C GLN A 184 17.97 7.74 13.83
N CYS A 185 17.49 8.91 14.20
CA CYS A 185 17.39 10.07 13.32
C CYS A 185 18.19 11.22 13.93
N PRO A 186 19.53 11.15 13.93
CA PRO A 186 20.34 12.23 14.49
C PRO A 186 20.15 13.51 13.68
N THR A 187 20.13 14.64 14.37
CA THR A 187 20.33 15.95 13.73
C THR A 187 21.82 16.15 13.40
N PRO A 188 22.20 17.18 12.60
CA PRO A 188 23.60 17.50 12.38
C PRO A 188 24.42 17.67 13.68
N ASP A 189 23.83 18.28 14.70
CA ASP A 189 24.49 18.52 15.99
C ASP A 189 24.64 17.23 16.83
N GLU A 190 23.74 16.25 16.65
CA GLU A 190 23.76 14.97 17.37
C GLU A 190 24.64 13.91 16.67
N PHE A 191 25.13 14.18 15.46
CA PHE A 191 25.80 13.15 14.65
C PHE A 191 27.07 12.61 15.28
N ALA A 192 27.88 13.46 15.93
CA ALA A 192 29.14 13.02 16.52
C ALA A 192 28.93 11.94 17.60
N GLU A 193 27.97 12.15 18.50
CA GLU A 193 27.57 11.18 19.52
C GLU A 193 26.98 9.92 18.87
N TYR A 194 26.10 10.10 17.87
CA TYR A 194 25.55 8.97 17.11
C TYR A 194 26.63 8.09 16.47
N ALA A 195 27.66 8.68 15.85
CA ALA A 195 28.71 7.96 15.16
C ALA A 195 29.61 7.18 16.13
N ASP A 196 29.91 7.74 17.30
CA ASP A 196 30.65 7.07 18.37
C ASP A 196 29.86 5.85 18.92
N ASP A 197 28.56 6.02 19.16
CA ASP A 197 27.70 4.95 19.68
C ASP A 197 27.34 3.90 18.62
N ASN A 198 27.31 4.29 17.34
CA ASN A 198 26.87 3.45 16.23
C ASN A 198 27.91 3.49 15.08
N PRO A 199 29.12 2.93 15.27
CA PRO A 199 30.17 2.96 14.24
C PRO A 199 29.77 2.27 12.93
N GLN A 200 28.82 1.33 12.99
CA GLN A 200 28.26 0.61 11.84
C GLN A 200 26.95 1.25 11.30
N GLY A 201 26.56 2.40 11.85
CA GLY A 201 25.32 3.12 11.56
C GLY A 201 25.35 3.98 10.29
N GLY A 202 26.44 3.91 9.52
CA GLY A 202 26.59 4.63 8.26
C GLY A 202 25.72 4.10 7.13
N MET A 203 25.62 4.88 6.05
CA MET A 203 24.77 4.57 4.90
C MET A 203 25.61 4.20 3.65
N PRO A 204 25.14 3.28 2.78
CA PRO A 204 23.95 2.44 2.91
C PRO A 204 24.06 1.43 4.07
N TYR A 205 23.05 1.41 4.95
CA TYR A 205 23.13 0.66 6.20
C TYR A 205 22.97 -0.86 6.01
N GLY A 206 23.96 -1.61 6.52
CA GLY A 206 23.95 -3.07 6.56
C GLY A 206 23.92 -3.73 5.18
N VAL A 207 24.53 -3.12 4.17
CA VAL A 207 24.60 -3.61 2.79
C VAL A 207 25.88 -3.11 2.14
N SER A 208 26.31 -3.72 1.02
CA SER A 208 27.49 -3.26 0.28
C SER A 208 27.39 -1.78 -0.08
N GLY A 209 28.47 -1.05 0.18
CA GLY A 209 28.49 0.41 0.13
C GLY A 209 28.54 1.01 -1.27
N LEU A 210 28.84 2.30 -1.31
CA LEU A 210 29.23 3.00 -2.54
C LEU A 210 30.64 2.55 -2.94
N SER A 211 30.87 2.39 -4.23
CA SER A 211 32.22 2.29 -4.78
C SER A 211 32.99 3.59 -4.52
N ALA A 212 34.33 3.54 -4.59
CA ALA A 212 35.16 4.72 -4.41
C ALA A 212 34.79 5.86 -5.39
N ASN A 213 34.42 5.52 -6.63
CA ASN A 213 33.99 6.51 -7.61
C ASN A 213 32.64 7.13 -7.23
N GLU A 214 31.63 6.32 -6.92
CA GLU A 214 30.30 6.80 -6.50
C GLU A 214 30.40 7.69 -5.25
N PHE A 215 31.19 7.27 -4.25
CA PHE A 215 31.42 8.05 -3.03
C PHE A 215 32.08 9.40 -3.34
N ASN A 216 33.15 9.42 -4.14
CA ASN A 216 33.86 10.65 -4.50
C ASN A 216 32.99 11.60 -5.34
N THR A 217 32.13 11.08 -6.22
CA THR A 217 31.17 11.88 -6.99
C THR A 217 30.18 12.59 -6.08
N VAL A 218 29.51 11.85 -5.18
CA VAL A 218 28.53 12.44 -4.25
C VAL A 218 29.22 13.40 -3.28
N LYS A 219 30.39 13.01 -2.73
CA LYS A 219 31.20 13.87 -1.87
C LYS A 219 31.52 15.20 -2.53
N THR A 220 32.06 15.17 -3.76
CA THR A 220 32.48 16.38 -4.47
C THR A 220 31.30 17.30 -4.73
N TRP A 221 30.15 16.75 -5.11
CA TRP A 221 28.92 17.51 -5.31
C TRP A 221 28.41 18.17 -4.02
N LEU A 222 28.43 17.44 -2.89
CA LEU A 222 28.11 17.98 -1.57
C LEU A 222 29.09 19.09 -1.16
N GLU A 223 30.39 18.86 -1.34
CA GLU A 223 31.46 19.84 -1.08
C GLU A 223 31.32 21.13 -1.91
N GLN A 224 30.65 21.05 -3.06
CA GLN A 224 30.40 22.17 -3.97
C GLN A 224 29.03 22.83 -3.76
N GLY A 225 28.32 22.48 -2.67
CA GLY A 225 27.07 23.13 -2.28
C GLY A 225 25.80 22.40 -2.70
N ALA A 226 25.90 21.14 -3.16
CA ALA A 226 24.77 20.26 -3.42
C ALA A 226 23.66 20.86 -4.31
N VAL A 227 24.03 21.62 -5.34
CA VAL A 227 23.05 22.30 -6.20
C VAL A 227 22.26 21.26 -6.99
N ILE A 228 20.94 21.35 -6.91
CA ILE A 228 20.00 20.56 -7.69
C ILE A 228 19.70 21.33 -8.97
N ASP A 229 20.15 20.80 -10.11
CA ASP A 229 19.86 21.37 -11.43
C ASP A 229 18.40 21.11 -11.84
N GLN A 230 17.90 21.86 -12.83
CA GLN A 230 16.57 21.60 -13.37
C GLN A 230 16.54 20.24 -14.07
N ALA A 231 15.48 19.47 -13.84
CA ALA A 231 15.33 18.16 -14.47
C ALA A 231 15.32 18.31 -16.01
N PRO A 232 16.11 17.52 -16.75
CA PRO A 232 16.06 17.55 -18.20
C PRO A 232 14.66 17.10 -18.67
N THR A 233 14.10 17.78 -19.67
CA THR A 233 12.83 17.36 -20.25
C THR A 233 13.07 16.17 -21.18
N PRO A 234 12.54 14.96 -20.88
CA PRO A 234 12.83 13.77 -21.67
C PRO A 234 12.01 13.71 -22.98
N PHE A 235 11.23 14.74 -23.28
CA PHE A 235 10.26 14.78 -24.37
C PHE A 235 10.59 15.87 -25.38
N THR A 236 10.48 15.54 -26.66
CA THR A 236 10.50 16.52 -27.76
C THR A 236 9.30 17.46 -27.67
N ALA A 237 9.36 18.63 -28.31
CA ALA A 237 8.23 19.57 -28.35
C ALA A 237 6.94 18.93 -28.90
N ALA A 238 7.06 18.05 -29.90
CA ALA A 238 5.91 17.32 -30.46
C ALA A 238 5.29 16.36 -29.44
N GLN A 239 6.10 15.61 -28.70
CA GLN A 239 5.63 14.71 -27.64
C GLN A 239 4.99 15.50 -26.48
N GLN A 240 5.59 16.63 -26.07
CA GLN A 240 5.00 17.51 -25.06
C GLN A 240 3.64 18.03 -25.50
N GLN A 241 3.49 18.44 -26.76
CA GLN A 241 2.19 18.87 -27.29
C GLN A 241 1.15 17.74 -27.27
N GLN A 242 1.54 16.50 -27.61
CA GLN A 242 0.65 15.34 -27.52
C GLN A 242 0.20 15.06 -26.09
N ILE A 243 1.13 15.08 -25.13
CA ILE A 243 0.84 14.93 -23.70
C ILE A 243 -0.12 16.02 -23.23
N GLN A 244 0.18 17.28 -23.56
CA GLN A 244 -0.62 18.43 -23.15
C GLN A 244 -2.04 18.36 -23.71
N THR A 245 -2.20 17.93 -24.96
CA THR A 245 -3.52 17.72 -25.58
C THR A 245 -4.34 16.67 -24.82
N GLN A 246 -3.70 15.60 -24.36
CA GLN A 246 -4.38 14.58 -23.53
C GLN A 246 -4.74 15.12 -22.15
N ILE A 247 -3.87 15.89 -21.51
CA ILE A 247 -4.15 16.55 -20.23
C ILE A 247 -5.40 17.44 -20.36
N GLU A 248 -5.43 18.31 -21.37
CA GLU A 248 -6.56 19.22 -21.60
C GLU A 248 -7.87 18.46 -21.87
N THR A 249 -7.80 17.37 -22.64
CA THR A 249 -8.96 16.53 -22.94
C THR A 249 -9.57 15.91 -21.68
N TRP A 250 -8.72 15.34 -20.81
CA TRP A 250 -9.16 14.72 -19.56
C TRP A 250 -9.58 15.73 -18.50
N GLU A 251 -8.85 16.83 -18.33
CA GLU A 251 -9.24 17.91 -17.42
C GLU A 251 -10.56 18.55 -17.85
N SER A 252 -10.78 18.76 -19.15
CA SER A 252 -12.07 19.25 -19.67
C SER A 252 -13.22 18.29 -19.37
N PHE A 253 -13.01 16.97 -19.51
CA PHE A 253 -14.01 15.97 -19.14
C PHE A 253 -14.36 16.00 -17.64
N LEU A 254 -13.36 16.15 -16.77
CA LEU A 254 -13.55 16.12 -15.31
C LEU A 254 -14.12 17.43 -14.74
N ASN A 255 -13.99 18.55 -15.45
CA ASN A 255 -14.40 19.87 -14.96
C ASN A 255 -15.63 20.45 -15.66
N GLN A 256 -16.52 19.58 -16.17
CA GLN A 256 -17.80 20.04 -16.72
C GLN A 256 -18.68 20.67 -15.62
N PRO A 257 -19.38 21.77 -15.91
CA PRO A 257 -20.02 22.60 -14.89
C PRO A 257 -21.38 22.07 -14.40
N ASP A 258 -21.98 21.08 -15.06
CA ASP A 258 -23.29 20.55 -14.64
C ASP A 258 -23.18 19.60 -13.43
N LEU A 259 -24.23 19.53 -12.61
CA LEU A 259 -24.22 18.76 -11.36
C LEU A 259 -23.97 17.27 -11.57
N LYS A 260 -24.44 16.71 -12.69
CA LYS A 260 -24.25 15.29 -13.02
C LYS A 260 -22.78 15.00 -13.26
N SER A 261 -22.12 15.80 -14.09
CA SER A 261 -20.69 15.66 -14.36
C SER A 261 -19.83 15.96 -13.13
N GLN A 262 -20.17 16.97 -12.32
CA GLN A 262 -19.45 17.26 -11.07
C GLN A 262 -19.50 16.09 -10.08
N LEU A 263 -20.66 15.44 -9.93
CA LEU A 263 -20.79 14.26 -9.08
C LEU A 263 -19.96 13.08 -9.59
N VAL A 264 -19.95 12.86 -10.92
CA VAL A 264 -19.14 11.82 -11.56
C VAL A 264 -17.65 12.10 -11.40
N ALA A 265 -17.21 13.34 -11.59
CA ALA A 265 -15.82 13.73 -11.41
C ALA A 265 -15.35 13.52 -9.96
N ARG A 266 -16.19 13.84 -8.97
CA ARG A 266 -15.94 13.51 -7.55
C ARG A 266 -15.79 12.00 -7.35
N TYR A 267 -16.72 11.21 -7.88
CA TYR A 267 -16.65 9.74 -7.79
C TYR A 267 -15.36 9.20 -8.41
N LEU A 268 -14.98 9.67 -9.60
CA LEU A 268 -13.74 9.25 -10.27
C LEU A 268 -12.49 9.66 -9.49
N TYR A 269 -12.46 10.88 -8.93
CA TYR A 269 -11.34 11.35 -8.11
C TYR A 269 -11.16 10.50 -6.85
N GLU A 270 -12.24 10.29 -6.08
CA GLU A 270 -12.20 9.48 -4.86
C GLU A 270 -11.73 8.04 -5.15
N HIS A 271 -11.91 7.54 -6.38
CA HIS A 271 -11.49 6.21 -6.81
C HIS A 271 -10.12 6.13 -7.51
N LEU A 272 -9.54 7.25 -7.95
CA LEU A 272 -8.33 7.26 -8.78
C LEU A 272 -7.20 8.14 -8.23
N PHE A 273 -7.37 8.81 -7.08
CA PHE A 273 -6.36 9.72 -6.51
C PHE A 273 -5.00 9.06 -6.19
N LEU A 274 -4.95 7.73 -5.97
CA LEU A 274 -3.70 6.98 -5.79
C LEU A 274 -3.14 6.40 -7.10
N ALA A 275 -3.85 6.51 -8.22
CA ALA A 275 -3.36 6.00 -9.49
C ALA A 275 -2.13 6.77 -9.98
N HIS A 276 -1.20 6.04 -10.56
CA HIS A 276 -0.26 6.58 -11.54
C HIS A 276 -0.94 6.49 -12.90
N LEU A 277 -1.58 7.58 -13.30
CA LEU A 277 -2.31 7.70 -14.56
C LEU A 277 -1.34 7.85 -15.72
N TYR A 278 -1.63 7.22 -16.86
CA TYR A 278 -0.86 7.39 -18.09
C TYR A 278 -1.76 7.33 -19.31
N PHE A 279 -1.34 7.95 -20.41
CA PHE A 279 -2.08 7.92 -21.67
C PHE A 279 -1.62 6.74 -22.52
N SER A 280 -2.45 5.70 -22.65
CA SER A 280 -2.04 4.43 -23.27
C SER A 280 -2.05 4.45 -24.80
N ASP A 281 -2.63 5.47 -25.41
CA ASP A 281 -2.91 5.60 -26.85
C ASP A 281 -1.93 6.52 -27.61
N ILE A 282 -1.09 7.30 -26.91
CA ILE A 282 -0.15 8.24 -27.55
C ILE A 282 1.24 7.66 -27.81
N GLY A 283 1.59 6.50 -27.25
CA GLY A 283 2.87 5.81 -27.52
C GLY A 283 4.14 6.58 -27.14
N VAL A 284 4.05 7.61 -26.30
CA VAL A 284 5.21 8.42 -25.86
C VAL A 284 6.11 7.61 -24.91
N GLN A 285 7.41 7.65 -25.17
CA GLN A 285 8.44 7.01 -24.35
C GLN A 285 9.53 8.01 -23.91
N PRO A 286 10.03 7.94 -22.66
CA PRO A 286 9.53 7.08 -21.57
C PRO A 286 8.08 7.44 -21.22
N THR A 287 7.25 6.47 -20.80
CA THR A 287 5.83 6.73 -20.52
C THR A 287 5.67 7.78 -19.40
N PRO A 288 5.01 8.93 -19.66
CA PRO A 288 4.75 9.93 -18.63
C PRO A 288 3.60 9.47 -17.73
N PHE A 289 3.77 9.67 -16.41
CA PHE A 289 2.76 9.37 -15.42
C PHE A 289 2.25 10.63 -14.71
N PHE A 290 1.00 10.59 -14.26
CA PHE A 290 0.30 11.71 -13.63
C PHE A 290 -0.47 11.26 -12.38
N GLN A 291 -0.61 12.18 -11.43
CA GLN A 291 -1.55 12.05 -10.31
C GLN A 291 -2.77 12.93 -10.58
N LEU A 292 -3.96 12.41 -10.27
CA LEU A 292 -5.17 13.23 -10.26
C LEU A 292 -5.28 13.95 -8.92
N VAL A 293 -5.29 15.28 -8.95
CA VAL A 293 -5.36 16.13 -7.76
C VAL A 293 -6.55 17.08 -7.83
N ARG A 294 -7.03 17.50 -6.66
CA ARG A 294 -7.89 18.69 -6.54
C ARG A 294 -7.01 19.93 -6.48
N SER A 295 -7.37 20.96 -7.23
CA SER A 295 -6.69 22.26 -7.30
C SER A 295 -7.67 23.39 -7.03
N TYR A 296 -7.25 24.44 -6.33
CA TYR A 296 -8.04 25.66 -6.20
C TYR A 296 -7.97 26.56 -7.44
N ARG A 297 -7.07 26.25 -8.38
CA ARG A 297 -6.86 26.99 -9.63
C ARG A 297 -7.10 26.12 -10.86
N ASN A 298 -7.73 26.70 -11.88
CA ASN A 298 -7.99 26.03 -13.15
C ASN A 298 -6.84 26.24 -14.15
N ALA A 299 -6.75 25.42 -15.19
CA ALA A 299 -5.81 25.68 -16.29
C ALA A 299 -6.13 27.05 -16.96
N PRO A 300 -5.13 27.82 -17.40
CA PRO A 300 -3.69 27.52 -17.47
C PRO A 300 -2.89 27.86 -16.21
N GLU A 301 -3.53 28.26 -15.11
CA GLU A 301 -2.84 28.61 -13.88
C GLU A 301 -2.12 27.38 -13.26
N PRO A 302 -0.98 27.57 -12.58
CA PRO A 302 -0.30 26.50 -11.86
C PRO A 302 -1.22 25.82 -10.85
N ILE A 303 -1.03 24.51 -10.68
CA ILE A 303 -1.81 23.70 -9.73
C ILE A 303 -1.58 24.21 -8.31
N GLU A 304 -2.66 24.58 -7.62
CA GLU A 304 -2.68 24.91 -6.19
C GLU A 304 -3.41 23.80 -5.45
N VAL A 305 -2.66 22.80 -4.97
CA VAL A 305 -3.20 21.54 -4.45
C VAL A 305 -4.07 21.78 -3.20
N VAL A 306 -5.21 21.09 -3.15
CA VAL A 306 -6.06 21.01 -1.96
C VAL A 306 -5.48 19.96 -1.00
N ALA A 307 -4.89 20.40 0.10
CA ALA A 307 -4.15 19.56 1.05
C ALA A 307 -5.02 18.94 2.17
N THR A 308 -6.17 18.36 1.84
CA THR A 308 -6.97 17.62 2.84
C THR A 308 -6.31 16.30 3.24
N VAL A 309 -6.68 15.72 4.38
CA VAL A 309 -6.15 14.43 4.85
C VAL A 309 -6.65 13.31 3.94
N ARG A 310 -7.96 13.24 3.72
CA ARG A 310 -8.65 12.28 2.85
C ARG A 310 -9.14 12.95 1.57
N PRO A 311 -9.28 12.23 0.45
CA PRO A 311 -9.80 12.80 -0.80
C PRO A 311 -11.30 13.17 -0.71
N ASN A 312 -12.04 12.59 0.23
CA ASN A 312 -13.45 12.89 0.49
C ASN A 312 -13.66 13.88 1.66
N ASP A 313 -12.62 14.55 2.13
CA ASP A 313 -12.75 15.68 3.06
C ASP A 313 -13.19 16.95 2.31
N ASP A 314 -13.85 17.85 3.04
CA ASP A 314 -14.31 19.15 2.54
C ASP A 314 -13.14 20.01 2.03
N PRO A 315 -13.13 20.41 0.75
CA PRO A 315 -12.12 21.32 0.22
C PRO A 315 -12.27 22.77 0.71
N GLY A 316 -13.38 23.13 1.37
CA GLY A 316 -13.66 24.45 1.94
C GLY A 316 -14.02 25.55 0.94
N ARG A 317 -13.70 25.36 -0.34
CA ARG A 317 -14.06 26.25 -1.46
C ARG A 317 -14.10 25.45 -2.79
N PRO A 318 -14.60 26.03 -3.90
CA PRO A 318 -14.64 25.34 -5.19
C PRO A 318 -13.26 24.87 -5.66
N ILE A 319 -13.25 23.76 -6.40
CA ILE A 319 -12.03 23.08 -6.86
C ILE A 319 -12.14 22.70 -8.33
N TYR A 320 -10.98 22.38 -8.91
CA TYR A 320 -10.81 21.79 -10.23
C TYR A 320 -10.01 20.49 -10.11
N TYR A 321 -10.34 19.51 -10.94
CA TYR A 321 -9.57 18.27 -11.06
C TYR A 321 -8.45 18.48 -12.08
N ARG A 322 -7.20 18.30 -11.67
CA ARG A 322 -6.01 18.55 -12.50
C ARG A 322 -5.08 17.34 -12.52
N LEU A 323 -4.37 17.13 -13.63
CA LEU A 323 -3.38 16.07 -13.78
C LEU A 323 -1.98 16.63 -13.52
N ARG A 324 -1.40 16.29 -12.37
CA ARG A 324 -0.04 16.70 -12.01
C ARG A 324 0.97 15.65 -12.48
N PRO A 325 2.02 16.02 -13.24
CA PRO A 325 3.08 15.08 -13.62
C PRO A 325 3.79 14.47 -12.41
N ILE A 326 4.12 13.19 -12.50
CA ILE A 326 4.99 12.50 -11.55
C ILE A 326 6.43 12.59 -12.08
N THR A 327 7.27 13.35 -11.38
CA THR A 327 8.68 13.56 -11.72
C THR A 327 9.64 12.79 -10.80
N ASP A 328 9.11 12.25 -9.69
CA ASP A 328 9.85 11.44 -8.73
C ASP A 328 10.24 10.08 -9.32
N THR A 329 11.32 9.49 -8.82
CA THR A 329 11.72 8.12 -9.17
C THR A 329 10.61 7.13 -8.79
N LEU A 330 10.18 6.31 -9.75
CA LEU A 330 9.15 5.32 -9.54
C LEU A 330 9.66 4.17 -8.66
N VAL A 331 8.94 3.90 -7.57
CA VAL A 331 9.16 2.73 -6.70
C VAL A 331 7.98 1.76 -6.81
N HIS A 332 8.27 0.47 -6.95
CA HIS A 332 7.26 -0.55 -7.29
C HIS A 332 6.11 -0.60 -6.27
N LYS A 333 6.41 -0.35 -4.99
CA LYS A 333 5.43 -0.38 -3.88
C LYS A 333 4.30 0.65 -4.00
N THR A 334 4.55 1.83 -4.58
CA THR A 334 3.51 2.88 -4.74
C THR A 334 3.04 3.01 -6.18
N HIS A 335 3.77 2.45 -7.15
CA HIS A 335 3.46 2.58 -8.56
C HIS A 335 2.30 1.67 -8.99
N ILE A 336 1.06 2.11 -8.72
CA ILE A 336 -0.18 1.42 -9.13
C ILE A 336 -0.75 2.13 -10.37
N ILE A 337 -0.62 1.50 -11.54
CA ILE A 337 -0.99 2.13 -12.80
C ILE A 337 -2.48 2.09 -13.12
N TYR A 338 -2.93 3.11 -13.85
CA TYR A 338 -4.27 3.15 -14.41
C TYR A 338 -4.26 3.87 -15.76
N GLY A 339 -4.48 3.12 -16.85
CA GLY A 339 -4.42 3.66 -18.20
C GLY A 339 -5.63 4.54 -18.52
N LEU A 340 -5.37 5.66 -19.18
CA LEU A 340 -6.33 6.58 -19.76
C LEU A 340 -6.21 6.54 -21.29
N ASN A 341 -7.34 6.54 -21.98
CA ASN A 341 -7.42 6.63 -23.44
C ASN A 341 -8.85 7.00 -23.89
N ASP A 342 -9.02 7.29 -25.17
CA ASP A 342 -10.32 7.64 -25.74
C ASP A 342 -11.40 6.58 -25.49
N GLN A 343 -11.07 5.29 -25.61
CA GLN A 343 -12.02 4.19 -25.36
C GLN A 343 -12.54 4.20 -23.91
N ARG A 344 -11.65 4.46 -22.95
CA ARG A 344 -12.00 4.55 -21.53
C ARG A 344 -12.85 5.79 -21.24
N MET A 345 -12.54 6.93 -21.86
CA MET A 345 -13.38 8.12 -21.73
C MET A 345 -14.80 7.85 -22.29
N GLN A 346 -14.89 7.20 -23.45
CA GLN A 346 -16.18 6.79 -24.03
C GLN A 346 -16.92 5.82 -23.10
N ARG A 347 -16.21 4.85 -22.51
CA ARG A 347 -16.76 3.92 -21.51
C ARG A 347 -17.34 4.67 -20.31
N TYR A 348 -16.63 5.67 -19.77
CA TYR A 348 -17.15 6.50 -18.67
C TYR A 348 -18.38 7.31 -19.08
N ARG A 349 -18.37 7.91 -20.28
CA ARG A 349 -19.55 8.62 -20.81
C ARG A 349 -20.75 7.67 -20.92
N ALA A 350 -20.55 6.45 -21.42
CA ALA A 350 -21.61 5.45 -21.55
C ALA A 350 -22.15 4.98 -20.19
N LEU A 351 -21.26 4.72 -19.23
CA LEU A 351 -21.66 4.28 -17.89
C LEU A 351 -22.37 5.38 -17.12
N PHE A 352 -21.82 6.60 -17.13
CA PHE A 352 -22.22 7.64 -16.19
C PHE A 352 -23.05 8.76 -16.82
N LEU A 353 -22.74 9.21 -18.04
CA LEU A 353 -23.33 10.46 -18.57
C LEU A 353 -24.49 10.22 -19.55
N GLN A 354 -24.46 9.14 -20.32
CA GLN A 354 -25.47 8.83 -21.34
C GLN A 354 -26.73 8.16 -20.77
N GLN A 355 -26.67 7.62 -19.56
CA GLN A 355 -27.85 7.03 -18.91
C GLN A 355 -28.81 8.11 -18.41
N ASP A 356 -30.11 7.80 -18.44
CA ASP A 356 -31.18 8.70 -18.00
C ASP A 356 -31.30 8.70 -16.47
N TRP A 357 -30.59 9.63 -15.83
CA TRP A 357 -30.65 9.92 -14.40
C TRP A 357 -30.20 11.36 -14.15
N GLN A 358 -30.63 11.92 -13.02
CA GLN A 358 -30.47 13.34 -12.67
C GLN A 358 -29.84 13.51 -11.28
N VAL A 359 -29.26 14.68 -11.04
CA VAL A 359 -28.73 15.12 -9.74
C VAL A 359 -29.46 16.36 -9.31
N ASP A 360 -30.26 16.27 -8.25
CA ASP A 360 -30.99 17.41 -7.69
C ASP A 360 -30.04 18.35 -6.93
N SER A 361 -29.11 17.77 -6.17
CA SER A 361 -28.10 18.48 -5.39
C SER A 361 -26.86 17.61 -5.21
N LEU A 362 -25.68 18.24 -5.13
CA LEU A 362 -24.45 17.52 -4.81
C LEU A 362 -24.44 17.09 -3.33
N PRO A 363 -23.93 15.88 -3.03
CA PRO A 363 -23.73 15.45 -1.65
C PRO A 363 -22.69 16.33 -0.96
N GLY A 364 -22.87 16.55 0.35
CA GLY A 364 -21.91 17.24 1.18
C GLY A 364 -20.64 16.42 1.47
N TYR A 365 -19.82 16.96 2.37
CA TYR A 365 -18.63 16.33 2.94
C TYR A 365 -18.80 16.04 4.45
N ASP A 366 -20.03 16.13 4.96
CA ASP A 366 -20.31 15.79 6.35
C ASP A 366 -20.04 14.30 6.64
N TYR A 367 -19.98 13.97 7.93
CA TYR A 367 -19.72 12.61 8.40
C TYR A 367 -20.63 11.55 7.75
N GLN A 368 -21.91 11.84 7.50
CA GLN A 368 -22.82 10.84 6.93
C GLN A 368 -22.45 10.50 5.48
N HIS A 369 -22.04 11.51 4.70
CA HIS A 369 -21.65 11.34 3.31
C HIS A 369 -20.21 10.79 3.19
N ALA A 370 -19.26 11.32 3.97
CA ALA A 370 -17.87 10.84 3.97
C ALA A 370 -17.77 9.37 4.42
N SER A 371 -18.56 8.97 5.41
CA SER A 371 -18.57 7.58 5.89
C SER A 371 -19.41 6.62 5.04
N ASN A 372 -20.16 7.06 4.03
CA ASN A 372 -21.05 6.17 3.28
C ASN A 372 -21.10 6.51 1.77
N PRO A 373 -20.26 5.86 0.94
CA PRO A 373 -20.23 6.11 -0.50
C PRO A 373 -21.54 5.77 -1.20
N PHE A 374 -22.30 4.80 -0.68
CA PHE A 374 -23.60 4.41 -1.23
C PHE A 374 -24.66 5.49 -1.05
N LEU A 375 -24.49 6.35 -0.04
CA LEU A 375 -25.33 7.52 0.20
C LEU A 375 -24.83 8.71 -0.60
N ALA A 376 -23.52 9.02 -0.53
CA ALA A 376 -22.92 10.14 -1.26
C ALA A 376 -23.19 10.05 -2.77
N PHE A 377 -23.04 8.88 -3.36
CA PHE A 377 -23.20 8.67 -4.79
C PHE A 377 -24.52 7.96 -5.14
N ALA A 378 -25.55 8.10 -4.29
CA ALA A 378 -26.85 7.45 -4.48
C ALA A 378 -27.55 7.83 -5.81
N ALA A 379 -27.30 9.04 -6.31
CA ALA A 379 -27.84 9.52 -7.59
C ALA A 379 -27.21 8.78 -8.79
N ILE A 380 -25.94 8.38 -8.71
CA ILE A 380 -25.29 7.60 -9.76
C ILE A 380 -25.86 6.17 -9.77
N PRO A 381 -26.34 5.65 -10.91
CA PRO A 381 -26.85 4.29 -11.01
C PRO A 381 -25.87 3.27 -10.43
N ALA A 382 -26.35 2.43 -9.51
CA ALA A 382 -25.50 1.44 -8.82
C ALA A 382 -24.80 0.49 -9.81
N ARG A 383 -25.47 0.13 -10.92
CA ARG A 383 -24.86 -0.69 -11.98
C ARG A 383 -23.66 0.00 -12.64
N ALA A 384 -23.75 1.31 -12.89
CA ALA A 384 -22.65 2.06 -13.49
C ALA A 384 -21.44 2.12 -12.56
N ARG A 385 -21.68 2.38 -11.27
CA ARG A 385 -20.62 2.40 -10.25
C ARG A 385 -19.95 1.04 -10.08
N TYR A 386 -20.73 -0.04 -9.99
CA TYR A 386 -20.18 -1.39 -9.88
C TYR A 386 -19.40 -1.79 -11.13
N GLN A 387 -19.95 -1.54 -12.33
CA GLN A 387 -19.28 -1.86 -13.58
C GLN A 387 -17.96 -1.09 -13.73
N PHE A 388 -17.89 0.19 -13.33
CA PHE A 388 -16.65 0.94 -13.30
C PHE A 388 -15.57 0.25 -12.43
N MET A 389 -15.96 -0.28 -11.27
CA MET A 389 -15.05 -1.02 -10.42
C MET A 389 -14.63 -2.35 -11.07
N LEU A 390 -15.58 -3.10 -11.65
CA LEU A 390 -15.32 -4.37 -12.30
C LEU A 390 -14.41 -4.24 -13.54
N ASP A 391 -14.61 -3.19 -14.34
CA ASP A 391 -13.81 -2.88 -15.53
C ASP A 391 -12.30 -2.79 -15.22
N SER A 392 -11.91 -2.54 -13.97
CA SER A 392 -10.52 -2.54 -13.50
C SER A 392 -10.40 -3.14 -12.09
N ALA A 393 -11.05 -4.28 -11.85
CA ALA A 393 -11.16 -4.85 -10.51
C ALA A 393 -9.80 -5.16 -9.85
N GLU A 394 -8.80 -5.53 -10.66
CA GLU A 394 -7.44 -5.74 -10.18
C GLU A 394 -6.83 -4.44 -9.64
N TYR A 395 -6.99 -3.29 -10.33
CA TYR A 395 -6.50 -2.00 -9.84
C TYR A 395 -7.09 -1.68 -8.47
N PHE A 396 -8.41 -1.74 -8.32
CA PHE A 396 -9.06 -1.42 -7.05
C PHE A 396 -8.62 -2.39 -5.95
N THR A 397 -8.50 -3.68 -6.27
CA THR A 397 -8.00 -4.68 -5.31
C THR A 397 -6.55 -4.41 -4.92
N ARG A 398 -5.68 -4.12 -5.88
CA ARG A 398 -4.27 -3.77 -5.65
C ARG A 398 -4.13 -2.52 -4.79
N THR A 399 -5.00 -1.51 -4.93
CA THR A 399 -4.92 -0.30 -4.09
C THR A 399 -5.17 -0.58 -2.61
N PHE A 400 -6.12 -1.43 -2.24
CA PHE A 400 -6.33 -1.77 -0.83
C PHE A 400 -5.47 -2.93 -0.32
N ILE A 401 -4.79 -3.68 -1.21
CA ILE A 401 -3.85 -4.76 -0.82
C ILE A 401 -2.39 -4.28 -0.75
N ARG A 402 -1.97 -3.35 -1.62
CA ARG A 402 -0.60 -2.81 -1.68
C ARG A 402 -0.50 -1.34 -1.25
N GLY A 403 -1.64 -0.67 -1.04
CA GLY A 403 -1.66 0.73 -0.62
C GLY A 403 -1.13 0.95 0.80
N PRO A 404 -1.09 2.21 1.27
CA PRO A 404 -0.50 2.59 2.56
C PRO A 404 -1.09 1.87 3.78
N VAL A 405 -2.30 1.35 3.64
CA VAL A 405 -2.98 0.54 4.64
C VAL A 405 -2.28 -0.80 4.88
N CYS A 406 -1.63 -1.43 3.89
CA CYS A 406 -1.09 -2.79 4.04
C CYS A 406 0.38 -2.82 4.46
N ARG A 407 0.72 -2.04 5.50
CA ARG A 407 2.07 -1.98 6.06
C ARG A 407 2.13 -2.61 7.46
N GLY A 408 2.83 -3.73 7.57
CA GLY A 408 3.06 -4.42 8.84
C GLY A 408 2.07 -5.54 9.12
N GLN A 409 2.44 -6.44 10.05
CA GLN A 409 1.69 -7.65 10.38
C GLN A 409 0.25 -7.36 10.85
N ILE A 410 0.04 -6.38 11.73
CA ILE A 410 -1.31 -6.01 12.21
C ILE A 410 -2.26 -5.68 11.05
N ALA A 411 -1.72 -5.12 9.96
CA ALA A 411 -2.50 -4.75 8.79
C ALA A 411 -2.97 -5.98 7.98
N THR A 412 -2.15 -7.03 7.96
CA THR A 412 -2.25 -8.19 7.09
C THR A 412 -2.76 -9.45 7.81
N ASP A 413 -2.72 -9.52 9.14
CA ASP A 413 -3.15 -10.68 9.96
C ASP A 413 -4.60 -11.13 9.77
N VAL A 414 -5.41 -10.27 9.16
CA VAL A 414 -6.81 -10.53 8.88
C VAL A 414 -7.05 -11.05 7.45
N ILE A 415 -6.02 -11.46 6.70
CA ILE A 415 -6.18 -12.17 5.41
C ILE A 415 -5.32 -13.43 5.37
N ARG A 416 -5.70 -14.38 4.51
CA ARG A 416 -4.91 -15.60 4.26
C ARG A 416 -3.69 -15.29 3.40
N ASP A 417 -2.67 -16.13 3.52
CA ASP A 417 -1.45 -16.03 2.71
C ASP A 417 -1.70 -16.27 1.21
N GLN A 418 -2.69 -17.09 0.88
CA GLN A 418 -3.19 -17.25 -0.47
C GLN A 418 -4.71 -17.36 -0.45
N PHE A 419 -5.39 -16.55 -1.26
CA PHE A 419 -6.82 -16.74 -1.53
C PHE A 419 -7.20 -16.20 -2.91
N TRP A 420 -8.27 -16.76 -3.46
CA TRP A 420 -8.82 -16.36 -4.75
C TRP A 420 -10.04 -15.47 -4.57
N VAL A 421 -10.17 -14.47 -5.44
CA VAL A 421 -11.29 -13.54 -5.47
C VAL A 421 -12.03 -13.70 -6.80
N MET A 422 -13.35 -13.63 -6.72
CA MET A 422 -14.27 -13.49 -7.85
C MET A 422 -15.39 -12.52 -7.45
N PHE A 423 -16.16 -12.07 -8.43
CA PHE A 423 -17.18 -11.03 -8.24
C PHE A 423 -18.58 -11.52 -8.61
N GLU A 424 -19.62 -11.02 -7.96
CA GLU A 424 -21.00 -11.32 -8.38
C GLU A 424 -21.36 -10.59 -9.68
N ASP A 425 -22.11 -11.26 -10.55
CA ASP A 425 -22.61 -10.67 -11.80
C ASP A 425 -23.53 -9.47 -11.52
N PRO A 426 -23.26 -8.26 -12.09
CA PRO A 426 -24.09 -7.06 -11.87
C PRO A 426 -25.56 -7.20 -12.25
N ALA A 427 -25.92 -8.11 -13.16
CA ALA A 427 -27.30 -8.38 -13.53
C ALA A 427 -28.03 -9.22 -12.49
N GLN A 428 -27.31 -9.99 -11.67
CA GLN A 428 -27.87 -10.85 -10.64
C GLN A 428 -27.74 -10.25 -9.22
N GLU A 429 -26.69 -9.45 -8.96
CA GLU A 429 -26.42 -8.88 -7.64
C GLU A 429 -27.60 -7.98 -7.18
N GLN A 430 -28.10 -8.21 -5.97
CA GLN A 430 -29.39 -7.67 -5.54
C GLN A 430 -29.35 -6.20 -5.10
N TYR A 431 -28.21 -5.66 -4.68
CA TYR A 431 -28.08 -4.23 -4.43
C TYR A 431 -28.16 -3.43 -5.74
N VAL A 432 -27.57 -3.95 -6.81
CA VAL A 432 -27.59 -3.36 -8.15
C VAL A 432 -28.97 -3.53 -8.80
N SER A 433 -29.45 -4.77 -8.89
CA SER A 433 -30.65 -5.13 -9.66
C SER A 433 -31.99 -4.82 -8.97
N ASN A 434 -32.04 -4.70 -7.63
CA ASN A 434 -33.28 -4.49 -6.89
C ASN A 434 -33.31 -3.15 -6.13
N GLN A 435 -34.12 -2.21 -6.61
CA GLN A 435 -34.23 -0.86 -6.03
C GLN A 435 -34.75 -0.84 -4.59
N ASP A 436 -35.68 -1.72 -4.23
CA ASP A 436 -36.25 -1.77 -2.88
C ASP A 436 -35.28 -2.35 -1.87
N HIS A 437 -34.53 -3.37 -2.27
CA HIS A 437 -33.43 -3.90 -1.48
C HIS A 437 -32.37 -2.82 -1.26
N ARG A 438 -31.94 -2.15 -2.35
CA ARG A 438 -30.97 -1.05 -2.30
C ARG A 438 -31.38 0.05 -1.33
N ARG A 439 -32.60 0.57 -1.45
CA ARG A 439 -33.13 1.63 -0.56
C ARG A 439 -33.06 1.26 0.92
N LYS A 440 -33.32 -0.01 1.26
CA LYS A 440 -33.23 -0.53 2.64
C LYS A 440 -31.79 -0.81 3.08
N ALA A 441 -30.92 -1.16 2.14
CA ALA A 441 -29.52 -1.50 2.41
C ALA A 441 -28.65 -0.26 2.62
N THR A 442 -28.78 0.79 1.79
CA THR A 442 -27.90 1.98 1.79
C THR A 442 -27.63 2.58 3.18
N PRO A 443 -28.62 2.77 4.07
CA PRO A 443 -28.36 3.34 5.41
C PRO A 443 -27.50 2.46 6.34
N LEU A 444 -27.40 1.16 6.02
CA LEU A 444 -26.65 0.16 6.79
C LEU A 444 -25.22 -0.03 6.29
N LEU A 445 -24.84 0.59 5.17
CA LEU A 445 -23.55 0.37 4.49
C LEU A 445 -22.45 1.37 4.84
N GLY A 446 -22.72 2.32 5.74
CA GLY A 446 -21.69 3.24 6.23
C GLY A 446 -20.52 2.53 6.92
N LEU A 447 -19.41 3.25 7.02
CA LEU A 447 -18.09 2.80 7.45
C LEU A 447 -17.61 3.52 8.73
N PRO A 448 -16.82 2.87 9.60
CA PRO A 448 -16.18 3.51 10.74
C PRO A 448 -14.94 4.34 10.33
N GLY A 449 -14.17 4.82 11.32
CA GLY A 449 -12.84 5.42 11.08
C GLY A 449 -12.83 6.94 10.90
N GLU A 450 -13.96 7.56 10.57
CA GLU A 450 -14.09 9.03 10.54
C GLU A 450 -13.93 9.67 11.92
N LYS A 451 -14.33 8.97 12.99
CA LYS A 451 -14.06 9.36 14.38
C LYS A 451 -12.83 8.64 14.91
N SER A 452 -11.75 9.38 15.14
CA SER A 452 -10.44 8.82 15.49
C SER A 452 -10.05 8.96 16.97
N HIS A 453 -10.90 9.49 17.85
CA HIS A 453 -10.58 9.52 19.28
C HIS A 453 -10.66 8.11 19.89
N ILE A 454 -9.78 7.83 20.87
CA ILE A 454 -9.73 6.50 21.53
C ILE A 454 -11.02 6.12 22.24
N LEU A 455 -11.74 7.11 22.79
CA LEU A 455 -13.01 6.90 23.47
C LEU A 455 -14.14 6.46 22.53
N ASP A 456 -14.03 6.76 21.23
CA ASP A 456 -15.05 6.40 20.23
C ASP A 456 -14.94 4.93 19.79
N LEU A 457 -13.78 4.27 19.98
CA LEU A 457 -13.49 2.93 19.45
C LEU A 457 -14.58 1.90 19.79
N GLY A 458 -14.97 1.81 21.06
CA GLY A 458 -15.96 0.83 21.52
C GLY A 458 -17.37 1.08 20.96
N SER A 459 -17.82 2.34 20.99
CA SER A 459 -19.14 2.73 20.48
C SER A 459 -19.23 2.57 18.96
N GLU A 460 -18.19 2.95 18.22
CA GLU A 460 -18.16 2.82 16.77
C GLU A 460 -18.11 1.34 16.36
N TRP A 461 -17.29 0.52 17.03
CA TRP A 461 -17.29 -0.94 16.81
C TRP A 461 -18.70 -1.54 16.93
N LEU A 462 -19.37 -1.31 18.06
CA LEU A 462 -20.72 -1.86 18.29
C LEU A 462 -21.73 -1.35 17.26
N LYS A 463 -21.69 -0.05 16.93
CA LYS A 463 -22.59 0.56 15.94
C LYS A 463 -22.42 -0.06 14.55
N TYR A 464 -21.19 -0.15 14.05
CA TYR A 464 -20.92 -0.64 12.70
C TYR A 464 -21.03 -2.16 12.57
N GLN A 465 -20.64 -2.91 13.60
CA GLN A 465 -20.91 -4.34 13.67
C GLN A 465 -22.43 -4.63 13.58
N ASN A 466 -23.24 -3.89 14.34
CA ASN A 466 -24.71 -4.03 14.30
C ASN A 466 -25.30 -3.65 12.94
N LYS A 467 -24.84 -2.56 12.31
CA LYS A 467 -25.25 -2.18 10.95
C LYS A 467 -24.92 -3.27 9.94
N ARG A 468 -23.69 -3.80 9.98
CA ARG A 468 -23.25 -4.91 9.11
C ARG A 468 -24.12 -6.15 9.30
N ASN A 469 -24.42 -6.56 10.52
CA ASN A 469 -25.26 -7.74 10.79
C ASN A 469 -26.71 -7.54 10.28
N ARG A 470 -27.30 -6.36 10.50
CA ARG A 470 -28.63 -6.02 9.94
C ARG A 470 -28.63 -6.04 8.40
N TYR A 471 -27.54 -5.58 7.77
CA TYR A 471 -27.39 -5.68 6.32
C TYR A 471 -27.30 -7.14 5.87
N ARG A 472 -26.53 -8.00 6.57
CA ARG A 472 -26.47 -9.44 6.25
C ARG A 472 -27.84 -10.11 6.34
N ASP A 473 -28.60 -9.84 7.41
CA ASP A 473 -29.98 -10.32 7.54
C ASP A 473 -30.88 -9.90 6.37
N LEU A 474 -30.77 -8.62 5.96
CA LEU A 474 -31.53 -8.08 4.83
C LEU A 474 -31.12 -8.75 3.51
N ARG A 475 -29.81 -8.90 3.27
CA ARG A 475 -29.26 -9.56 2.07
C ARG A 475 -29.70 -11.01 2.00
N THR A 476 -29.51 -11.80 3.06
CA THR A 476 -29.92 -13.22 3.11
C THR A 476 -31.40 -13.37 2.78
N ARG A 477 -32.29 -12.59 3.40
CA ARG A 477 -33.73 -12.63 3.07
C ARG A 477 -34.03 -12.27 1.62
N GLN A 478 -33.32 -11.29 1.05
CA GLN A 478 -33.51 -10.91 -0.34
C GLN A 478 -33.03 -12.01 -1.29
N TYR A 479 -31.85 -12.58 -1.05
CA TYR A 479 -31.28 -13.64 -1.88
C TYR A 479 -32.13 -14.91 -1.86
N HIS A 480 -32.68 -15.29 -0.69
CA HIS A 480 -33.65 -16.39 -0.61
C HIS A 480 -34.89 -16.19 -1.48
N ARG A 481 -35.36 -14.94 -1.63
CA ARG A 481 -36.53 -14.62 -2.46
C ARG A 481 -36.18 -14.58 -3.94
N ALA A 482 -35.03 -14.00 -4.28
CA ALA A 482 -34.58 -13.85 -5.66
C ALA A 482 -34.10 -15.17 -6.28
N PHE A 483 -33.45 -16.02 -5.47
CA PHE A 483 -32.84 -17.28 -5.89
C PHE A 483 -33.45 -18.44 -5.11
N ASN A 484 -34.72 -18.74 -5.37
CA ASN A 484 -35.46 -19.79 -4.64
C ASN A 484 -34.86 -21.20 -4.84
N GLN A 485 -34.20 -21.47 -5.96
CA GLN A 485 -33.44 -22.69 -6.22
C GLN A 485 -31.96 -22.59 -5.82
N GLY A 486 -31.53 -21.44 -5.29
CA GLY A 486 -30.15 -21.18 -4.91
C GLY A 486 -29.34 -20.48 -5.99
N LEU A 487 -28.11 -20.11 -5.63
CA LEU A 487 -27.16 -19.51 -6.56
C LEU A 487 -26.67 -20.55 -7.57
N SER A 488 -26.39 -20.08 -8.79
CA SER A 488 -25.80 -20.85 -9.89
C SER A 488 -24.47 -20.23 -10.32
N LEU A 489 -23.76 -20.88 -11.24
CA LEU A 489 -22.57 -20.28 -11.85
C LEU A 489 -22.87 -18.99 -12.64
N ASN A 490 -24.13 -18.73 -13.02
CA ASN A 490 -24.53 -17.46 -13.67
C ASN A 490 -24.50 -16.27 -12.69
N ASN A 491 -24.34 -16.52 -11.39
CA ASN A 491 -24.21 -15.46 -10.40
C ASN A 491 -22.76 -14.96 -10.26
N ILE A 492 -21.79 -15.62 -10.89
CA ILE A 492 -20.39 -15.20 -10.93
C ILE A 492 -20.20 -14.35 -12.20
N TRP A 493 -19.63 -13.17 -12.05
CA TRP A 493 -19.33 -12.28 -13.17
C TRP A 493 -18.30 -12.92 -14.10
N ASP A 494 -18.59 -12.94 -15.38
CA ASP A 494 -17.81 -13.62 -16.42
C ASP A 494 -16.87 -12.66 -17.17
N GLY A 495 -16.56 -11.50 -16.58
CA GLY A 495 -15.72 -10.51 -17.25
C GLY A 495 -16.37 -9.90 -18.49
N ASP A 496 -17.68 -9.96 -18.63
CA ASP A 496 -18.38 -9.62 -19.89
C ASP A 496 -17.81 -10.43 -21.09
N GLY A 497 -17.32 -11.65 -20.82
CA GLY A 497 -16.73 -12.59 -21.78
C GLY A 497 -15.30 -12.30 -22.25
N HIS A 498 -14.66 -11.21 -21.79
CA HIS A 498 -13.32 -10.81 -22.27
C HIS A 498 -12.43 -10.13 -21.22
N ASN A 499 -12.99 -9.64 -20.11
CA ASN A 499 -12.25 -8.93 -19.09
C ASN A 499 -11.60 -9.88 -18.08
N ASN A 500 -10.27 -10.00 -18.15
CA ASN A 500 -9.47 -10.83 -17.26
C ASN A 500 -9.34 -10.29 -15.81
N ASN A 501 -10.07 -9.23 -15.44
CA ASN A 501 -10.19 -8.77 -14.05
C ASN A 501 -11.24 -9.58 -13.24
N ALA A 502 -11.99 -10.49 -13.87
CA ALA A 502 -13.05 -11.25 -13.21
C ALA A 502 -12.57 -12.19 -12.09
N PHE A 503 -11.33 -12.64 -12.17
CA PHE A 503 -10.71 -13.55 -11.22
C PHE A 503 -9.37 -12.97 -10.79
N LEU A 504 -9.08 -12.95 -9.50
CA LEU A 504 -7.83 -12.42 -8.95
C LEU A 504 -7.25 -13.39 -7.92
N THR A 505 -5.93 -13.32 -7.74
CA THR A 505 -5.23 -13.96 -6.62
C THR A 505 -4.63 -12.89 -5.74
N VAL A 506 -4.82 -13.04 -4.43
CA VAL A 506 -4.16 -12.22 -3.42
C VAL A 506 -3.16 -13.09 -2.66
N PHE A 507 -1.93 -12.60 -2.56
CA PHE A 507 -0.86 -13.20 -1.76
C PHE A 507 -0.52 -12.28 -0.59
N ARG A 508 -0.46 -12.80 0.64
CA ARG A 508 0.11 -12.11 1.79
C ARG A 508 1.54 -12.62 2.00
N HIS A 509 2.44 -11.68 2.18
CA HIS A 509 3.88 -11.90 2.40
C HIS A 509 4.21 -11.54 3.85
N HIS A 510 3.50 -12.16 4.79
CA HIS A 510 3.45 -11.83 6.22
C HIS A 510 3.08 -10.36 6.54
N ASN A 511 3.95 -9.38 6.26
CA ASN A 511 3.81 -7.96 6.59
C ASN A 511 3.67 -7.01 5.38
N SER A 512 3.43 -7.59 4.20
CA SER A 512 3.05 -6.92 2.95
C SER A 512 2.15 -7.86 2.14
N ALA A 513 1.63 -7.43 0.98
CA ALA A 513 0.79 -8.26 0.14
C ALA A 513 0.82 -7.80 -1.33
N SER A 514 0.36 -8.66 -2.23
CA SER A 514 0.30 -8.40 -3.68
C SER A 514 -0.96 -9.00 -4.32
N VAL A 515 -1.32 -8.50 -5.51
CA VAL A 515 -2.48 -8.93 -6.28
C VAL A 515 -2.08 -9.21 -7.72
N GLU A 516 -2.58 -10.30 -8.29
CA GLU A 516 -2.39 -10.65 -9.70
C GLU A 516 -3.71 -11.08 -10.35
N ARG A 517 -3.85 -10.83 -11.65
CA ARG A 517 -5.02 -11.27 -12.43
C ARG A 517 -4.99 -12.78 -12.63
N GLY A 518 -6.16 -13.41 -12.53
CA GLY A 518 -6.33 -14.84 -12.61
C GLY A 518 -6.14 -15.58 -11.30
N TRP A 519 -6.43 -16.88 -11.31
CA TRP A 519 -6.21 -17.79 -10.19
C TRP A 519 -4.86 -18.48 -10.32
N TRP A 520 -3.92 -18.10 -9.47
CA TRP A 520 -2.56 -18.62 -9.40
C TRP A 520 -2.34 -19.47 -8.13
N GLY A 521 -1.37 -20.37 -8.20
CA GLY A 521 -1.03 -21.29 -7.12
C GLY A 521 -1.98 -22.49 -7.05
N ARG A 522 -1.80 -23.29 -5.99
CA ARG A 522 -2.69 -24.41 -5.66
C ARG A 522 -4.09 -23.94 -5.26
N ASN A 523 -5.05 -24.86 -5.15
CA ASN A 523 -6.38 -24.54 -4.62
C ASN A 523 -6.24 -23.97 -3.20
N PRO A 524 -6.64 -22.71 -2.94
CA PRO A 524 -6.47 -22.09 -1.64
C PRO A 524 -7.52 -22.61 -0.66
N LYS A 525 -7.25 -22.47 0.64
CA LYS A 525 -8.20 -22.84 1.70
C LYS A 525 -9.50 -22.06 1.59
N THR A 526 -9.43 -20.77 1.28
CA THR A 526 -10.59 -19.86 1.21
C THR A 526 -10.70 -19.14 -0.13
N LEU A 527 -11.93 -18.81 -0.53
CA LEU A 527 -12.25 -17.98 -1.70
C LEU A 527 -13.23 -16.89 -1.31
N TRP A 528 -13.15 -15.74 -1.97
CA TRP A 528 -14.07 -14.61 -1.77
C TRP A 528 -14.97 -14.45 -2.99
N LEU A 529 -16.28 -14.36 -2.75
CA LEU A 529 -17.25 -13.86 -3.72
C LEU A 529 -17.67 -12.44 -3.30
N MET A 530 -17.13 -11.45 -3.99
CA MET A 530 -17.36 -10.03 -3.69
C MET A 530 -18.61 -9.55 -4.42
N ASP A 531 -19.64 -9.15 -3.67
CA ASP A 531 -20.74 -8.34 -4.20
C ASP A 531 -20.33 -6.85 -4.24
N TYR A 532 -21.14 -6.03 -4.92
CA TYR A 532 -20.85 -4.60 -5.03
C TYR A 532 -20.71 -3.91 -3.66
N PRO A 533 -21.62 -4.12 -2.69
CA PRO A 533 -21.46 -3.55 -1.36
C PRO A 533 -20.17 -3.96 -0.66
N LEU A 534 -19.71 -5.20 -0.77
CA LEU A 534 -18.41 -5.60 -0.22
C LEU A 534 -17.27 -4.89 -0.95
N PHE A 535 -17.28 -4.83 -2.28
CA PHE A 535 -16.16 -4.29 -3.05
C PHE A 535 -15.94 -2.79 -2.81
N GLU A 536 -17.01 -1.97 -2.92
CA GLU A 536 -16.91 -0.52 -2.71
C GLU A 536 -16.62 -0.18 -1.24
N ARG A 537 -17.17 -0.94 -0.27
CA ARG A 537 -16.82 -0.74 1.15
C ARG A 537 -15.36 -1.05 1.44
N THR A 538 -14.79 -2.13 0.89
CA THR A 538 -13.37 -2.42 1.06
C THR A 538 -12.51 -1.26 0.57
N TYR A 539 -12.83 -0.74 -0.62
CA TYR A 539 -12.09 0.38 -1.21
C TYR A 539 -12.18 1.64 -0.34
N TYR A 540 -13.38 2.03 0.10
CA TYR A 540 -13.50 3.23 0.94
C TYR A 540 -12.88 3.05 2.33
N GLU A 541 -13.03 1.89 2.94
CA GLU A 541 -12.49 1.61 4.28
C GLU A 541 -10.97 1.66 4.30
N LEU A 542 -10.33 1.09 3.27
CA LEU A 542 -8.89 0.85 3.23
C LEU A 542 -8.12 1.87 2.39
N VAL A 543 -8.80 2.68 1.58
CA VAL A 543 -8.15 3.63 0.66
C VAL A 543 -8.62 5.06 0.89
N VAL A 544 -9.92 5.32 0.74
CA VAL A 544 -10.47 6.68 0.81
C VAL A 544 -10.45 7.23 2.23
N ASN A 545 -10.98 6.46 3.19
CA ASN A 545 -11.14 6.89 4.58
C ASN A 545 -9.91 6.59 5.43
N PHE A 546 -8.94 5.83 4.91
CA PHE A 546 -7.75 5.44 5.65
C PHE A 546 -6.77 6.61 5.83
N ASN A 547 -6.59 7.03 7.07
CA ASN A 547 -5.61 8.03 7.46
C ASN A 547 -4.32 7.34 7.96
N VAL A 548 -3.27 7.38 7.12
CA VAL A 548 -1.93 6.87 7.47
C VAL A 548 -1.33 7.60 8.68
N PHE A 549 -1.69 8.87 8.84
CA PHE A 549 -1.26 9.74 9.94
C PHE A 549 -2.22 9.69 11.15
N GLY A 550 -3.20 8.79 11.09
CA GLY A 550 -4.26 8.65 12.08
C GLY A 550 -3.83 7.91 13.35
N SER A 551 -4.64 8.05 14.39
CA SER A 551 -4.46 7.44 15.69
C SER A 551 -4.59 5.92 15.66
N VAL A 552 -4.15 5.28 16.74
CA VAL A 552 -4.37 3.85 16.98
C VAL A 552 -5.87 3.46 16.97
N SER A 553 -6.77 4.36 17.38
CA SER A 553 -8.21 4.13 17.32
C SER A 553 -8.70 4.02 15.88
N HIS A 554 -8.26 4.94 15.01
CA HIS A 554 -8.55 4.89 13.58
C HIS A 554 -8.04 3.57 12.97
N GLN A 555 -6.75 3.26 13.19
CA GLN A 555 -6.12 2.04 12.69
C GLN A 555 -6.88 0.77 13.14
N ALA A 556 -7.26 0.70 14.43
CA ALA A 556 -7.99 -0.44 14.98
C ALA A 556 -9.41 -0.57 14.40
N GLN A 557 -10.15 0.53 14.28
CA GLN A 557 -11.49 0.53 13.67
C GLN A 557 -11.44 -0.01 12.24
N THR A 558 -10.47 0.44 11.44
CA THR A 558 -10.26 -0.03 10.07
C THR A 558 -10.06 -1.54 9.98
N ARG A 559 -9.18 -2.10 10.82
CA ARG A 559 -8.89 -3.55 10.80
C ARG A 559 -10.05 -4.39 11.29
N LEU A 560 -10.67 -3.96 12.39
CA LEU A 560 -11.81 -4.68 12.96
C LEU A 560 -12.98 -4.74 11.98
N TYR A 561 -13.24 -3.66 11.23
CA TYR A 561 -14.30 -3.65 10.26
C TYR A 561 -13.95 -4.41 8.98
N PHE A 562 -12.71 -4.33 8.49
CA PHE A 562 -12.25 -5.13 7.35
C PHE A 562 -12.34 -6.64 7.61
N ASP A 563 -12.07 -7.10 8.84
CA ASP A 563 -12.30 -8.50 9.26
C ASP A 563 -13.76 -8.94 9.02
N LEU A 564 -14.73 -8.04 9.23
CA LEU A 564 -16.15 -8.31 8.93
C LEU A 564 -16.43 -8.36 7.42
N ILE A 565 -15.74 -7.54 6.64
CA ILE A 565 -15.86 -7.51 5.17
C ILE A 565 -15.27 -8.79 4.57
N ARG A 566 -14.07 -9.22 4.97
CA ARG A 566 -13.50 -10.52 4.58
C ARG A 566 -14.50 -11.64 4.82
N ASN A 567 -15.00 -11.73 6.05
CA ASN A 567 -15.95 -12.79 6.42
C ASN A 567 -17.22 -12.73 5.53
N GLY A 568 -17.62 -11.53 5.10
CA GLY A 568 -18.67 -11.35 4.10
C GLY A 568 -18.36 -12.03 2.76
N GLY A 569 -17.16 -11.79 2.19
CA GLY A 569 -16.73 -12.39 0.93
C GLY A 569 -16.63 -13.92 0.99
N GLU A 570 -16.06 -14.44 2.08
CA GLU A 570 -15.97 -15.88 2.36
C GLU A 570 -17.34 -16.55 2.50
N THR A 571 -18.25 -15.94 3.27
CA THR A 571 -19.60 -16.50 3.48
C THR A 571 -20.53 -16.31 2.28
N ASN A 572 -20.24 -15.34 1.39
CA ASN A 572 -20.89 -15.25 0.09
C ASN A 572 -20.46 -16.41 -0.81
N PHE A 573 -19.16 -16.76 -0.84
CA PHE A 573 -18.70 -17.92 -1.59
C PHE A 573 -19.35 -19.23 -1.09
N LEU A 574 -19.46 -19.42 0.23
CA LEU A 574 -20.10 -20.60 0.79
C LEU A 574 -21.57 -20.77 0.35
N GLN A 575 -22.28 -19.72 -0.07
CA GLN A 575 -23.64 -19.83 -0.60
C GLN A 575 -23.71 -20.58 -1.94
N LEU A 576 -22.60 -20.66 -2.69
CA LEU A 576 -22.50 -21.48 -3.90
C LEU A 576 -22.42 -22.99 -3.59
N LEU A 577 -22.06 -23.36 -2.35
CA LEU A 577 -21.91 -24.76 -1.93
C LEU A 577 -23.21 -25.34 -1.35
N PRO A 578 -23.35 -26.68 -1.27
CA PRO A 578 -24.51 -27.32 -0.67
C PRO A 578 -24.73 -26.91 0.79
N PRO A 579 -25.96 -26.53 1.20
CA PRO A 579 -26.23 -25.96 2.52
C PRO A 579 -25.78 -26.83 3.69
N GLN A 580 -25.86 -28.15 3.53
CA GLN A 580 -25.49 -29.12 4.56
C GLN A 580 -23.96 -29.19 4.80
N GLN A 581 -23.15 -28.83 3.80
CA GLN A 581 -21.68 -28.89 3.89
C GLN A 581 -21.05 -27.60 4.42
N ARG A 582 -21.73 -26.46 4.26
CA ARG A 582 -21.20 -25.12 4.59
C ARG A 582 -20.67 -25.01 6.02
N LYS A 583 -21.38 -25.60 7.00
CA LYS A 583 -20.99 -25.50 8.41
C LYS A 583 -19.68 -26.22 8.72
N ALA A 584 -19.47 -27.40 8.13
CA ALA A 584 -18.23 -28.16 8.32
C ALA A 584 -17.04 -27.41 7.73
N ILE A 585 -17.17 -26.92 6.49
CA ILE A 585 -16.15 -26.13 5.80
C ILE A 585 -15.85 -24.83 6.56
N TYR A 586 -16.89 -24.10 6.98
CA TYR A 586 -16.71 -22.87 7.74
C TYR A 586 -16.02 -23.10 9.08
N HIS A 587 -16.30 -24.20 9.77
CA HIS A 587 -15.60 -24.56 11.01
C HIS A 587 -14.14 -24.96 10.79
N ASP A 588 -13.80 -25.55 9.64
CA ASP A 588 -12.42 -25.81 9.25
C ASP A 588 -11.65 -24.52 8.94
N TRP A 589 -12.29 -23.58 8.24
CA TRP A 589 -11.72 -22.24 7.98
C TRP A 589 -11.51 -21.43 9.26
N TYR A 590 -12.30 -21.70 10.30
CA TYR A 590 -12.25 -20.99 11.59
C TYR A 590 -11.98 -21.95 12.74
N ALA A 591 -11.01 -22.86 12.57
CA ALA A 591 -10.62 -23.83 13.59
C ALA A 591 -10.03 -23.17 14.85
N GLY A 592 -9.96 -23.94 15.94
CA GLY A 592 -9.41 -23.47 17.22
C GLY A 592 -10.12 -22.23 17.78
N SER A 593 -9.35 -21.21 18.15
CA SER A 593 -9.86 -19.93 18.68
C SER A 593 -10.79 -19.20 17.72
N GLY A 594 -10.71 -19.46 16.41
CA GLY A 594 -11.61 -18.89 15.40
C GLY A 594 -13.09 -19.14 15.70
N LYS A 595 -13.42 -20.28 16.31
CA LYS A 595 -14.80 -20.64 16.73
C LYS A 595 -15.39 -19.66 17.75
N ILE A 596 -14.56 -19.00 18.54
CA ILE A 596 -15.01 -17.97 19.49
C ILE A 596 -15.48 -16.74 18.71
N LYS A 597 -14.67 -16.29 17.73
CA LYS A 597 -15.00 -15.14 16.90
C LYS A 597 -16.28 -15.38 16.08
N THR A 598 -16.46 -16.58 15.54
CA THR A 598 -17.68 -16.93 14.81
C THR A 598 -18.93 -16.91 15.70
N ALA A 599 -18.80 -17.21 16.99
CA ALA A 599 -19.91 -17.20 17.94
C ALA A 599 -20.30 -15.79 18.45
N ILE A 600 -19.34 -14.86 18.57
CA ILE A 600 -19.59 -13.57 19.24
C ILE A 600 -19.59 -12.36 18.30
N ALA A 601 -18.89 -12.45 17.17
CA ALA A 601 -18.64 -11.29 16.32
C ALA A 601 -19.29 -11.40 14.93
N TYR A 602 -19.26 -12.58 14.32
CA TYR A 602 -19.77 -12.80 12.97
C TYR A 602 -21.28 -13.06 12.95
N HIS A 603 -21.85 -12.86 11.76
CA HIS A 603 -23.25 -13.14 11.51
C HIS A 603 -23.45 -14.65 11.33
N THR A 604 -24.62 -15.15 11.70
CA THR A 604 -24.94 -16.59 11.60
C THR A 604 -24.83 -17.07 10.16
N LEU A 605 -24.02 -18.11 9.94
CA LEU A 605 -23.85 -18.74 8.64
C LEU A 605 -25.19 -19.28 8.10
N ASP A 606 -25.49 -18.99 6.83
CA ASP A 606 -26.65 -19.54 6.15
C ASP A 606 -26.39 -21.00 5.72
N THR A 607 -27.04 -21.93 6.40
CA THR A 607 -26.98 -23.37 6.13
C THR A 607 -28.32 -23.91 5.58
N ARG A 608 -29.17 -23.06 5.01
CA ARG A 608 -30.53 -23.44 4.60
C ARG A 608 -30.85 -23.09 3.16
N THR A 609 -30.36 -21.96 2.63
CA THR A 609 -30.59 -21.61 1.23
C THR A 609 -29.99 -22.68 0.31
N PRO A 610 -30.73 -23.19 -0.68
CA PRO A 610 -30.21 -24.19 -1.61
C PRO A 610 -29.08 -23.62 -2.48
N THR A 611 -28.42 -24.49 -3.24
CA THR A 611 -27.54 -24.12 -4.36
C THR A 611 -28.12 -24.75 -5.62
N ALA A 612 -28.09 -24.03 -6.73
CA ALA A 612 -28.51 -24.52 -8.04
C ALA A 612 -27.33 -25.14 -8.82
N ILE A 613 -26.14 -25.20 -8.22
CA ILE A 613 -24.96 -25.83 -8.80
C ILE A 613 -25.01 -27.35 -8.54
N PRO A 614 -24.85 -28.20 -9.58
CA PRO A 614 -24.86 -29.65 -9.41
C PRO A 614 -23.55 -30.12 -8.77
N PHE A 615 -23.65 -30.86 -7.66
CA PHE A 615 -22.51 -31.48 -6.96
C PHE A 615 -22.67 -33.00 -6.92
N GLN A 616 -21.55 -33.70 -7.10
CA GLN A 616 -21.48 -35.14 -6.89
C GLN A 616 -21.22 -35.45 -5.40
N PRO A 617 -21.81 -36.50 -4.81
CA PRO A 617 -21.72 -36.77 -3.37
C PRO A 617 -20.31 -37.10 -2.85
N ASP A 618 -19.46 -37.73 -3.68
CA ASP A 618 -18.24 -38.40 -3.22
C ASP A 618 -16.95 -37.56 -3.32
N ALA A 619 -17.03 -36.34 -3.86
CA ALA A 619 -15.87 -35.45 -4.01
C ALA A 619 -15.99 -34.19 -3.12
N PRO A 620 -14.87 -33.61 -2.66
CA PRO A 620 -14.89 -32.35 -1.90
C PRO A 620 -15.63 -31.25 -2.68
N VAL A 621 -16.71 -30.73 -2.12
CA VAL A 621 -17.61 -29.79 -2.83
C VAL A 621 -16.91 -28.48 -3.22
N GLN A 622 -15.90 -28.05 -2.46
CA GLN A 622 -15.10 -26.87 -2.80
C GLN A 622 -14.25 -27.12 -4.05
N ASP A 623 -13.55 -28.25 -4.14
CA ASP A 623 -12.75 -28.61 -5.31
C ASP A 623 -13.63 -28.83 -6.55
N GLN A 624 -14.82 -29.40 -6.38
CA GLN A 624 -15.80 -29.51 -7.47
C GLN A 624 -16.24 -28.13 -7.97
N LEU A 625 -16.56 -27.18 -7.06
CA LEU A 625 -16.93 -25.83 -7.47
C LEU A 625 -15.77 -25.13 -8.19
N ILE A 626 -14.54 -25.27 -7.68
CA ILE A 626 -13.34 -24.73 -8.33
C ILE A 626 -13.19 -25.29 -9.75
N ALA A 627 -13.33 -26.60 -9.93
CA ALA A 627 -13.25 -27.25 -11.24
C ALA A 627 -14.35 -26.74 -12.18
N LEU A 628 -15.59 -26.61 -11.70
CA LEU A 628 -16.71 -26.08 -12.48
C LEU A 628 -16.49 -24.62 -12.92
N VAL A 629 -15.89 -23.79 -12.06
CA VAL A 629 -15.52 -22.41 -12.41
C VAL A 629 -14.37 -22.41 -13.42
N GLN A 630 -13.35 -23.25 -13.24
CA GLN A 630 -12.25 -23.38 -14.19
C GLN A 630 -12.73 -23.86 -15.58
N ASP A 631 -13.65 -24.82 -15.63
CA ASP A 631 -14.21 -25.34 -16.89
C ASP A 631 -15.04 -24.27 -17.62
N ARG A 632 -15.85 -23.51 -16.87
CA ARG A 632 -16.72 -22.48 -17.45
C ARG A 632 -15.97 -21.22 -17.86
N PHE A 633 -15.02 -20.78 -17.04
CA PHE A 633 -14.36 -19.47 -17.17
C PHE A 633 -12.86 -19.59 -17.49
N GLY A 634 -12.39 -20.78 -17.89
CA GLY A 634 -10.97 -21.05 -18.14
C GLY A 634 -10.32 -20.13 -19.18
N HIS A 635 -11.09 -19.56 -20.10
CA HIS A 635 -10.62 -18.56 -21.07
C HIS A 635 -10.17 -17.23 -20.44
N LEU A 636 -10.57 -16.96 -19.19
CA LEU A 636 -10.17 -15.78 -18.41
C LEU A 636 -9.04 -16.09 -17.41
N LEU A 637 -8.71 -17.38 -17.23
CA LEU A 637 -7.70 -17.83 -16.28
C LEU A 637 -6.36 -18.07 -17.00
N PRO A 638 -5.23 -17.64 -16.40
CA PRO A 638 -3.92 -17.95 -16.95
C PRO A 638 -3.58 -19.44 -16.75
N ALA A 639 -2.73 -19.95 -17.63
CA ALA A 639 -2.10 -21.24 -17.42
C ALA A 639 -1.13 -21.15 -16.24
N ASP A 640 -1.15 -22.15 -15.36
CA ASP A 640 -0.24 -22.24 -14.22
C ASP A 640 0.39 -23.64 -14.15
N PRO A 641 1.28 -23.96 -15.10
CA PRO A 641 1.87 -25.30 -15.20
C PRO A 641 2.88 -25.59 -14.10
N ILE A 642 3.37 -24.59 -13.35
CA ILE A 642 4.32 -24.83 -12.25
C ILE A 642 3.55 -25.31 -11.02
N ASN A 643 2.48 -24.60 -10.63
CA ASN A 643 1.78 -24.89 -9.37
C ASN A 643 0.65 -25.92 -9.52
N ARG A 644 0.09 -26.07 -10.74
CA ARG A 644 -1.01 -26.99 -11.03
C ARG A 644 -0.68 -27.93 -12.18
N CYS A 645 0.57 -28.39 -12.23
CA CYS A 645 1.03 -29.35 -13.22
C CYS A 645 0.18 -30.63 -13.20
N ARG A 646 -0.29 -31.06 -14.38
CA ARG A 646 -1.04 -32.33 -14.54
C ARG A 646 -0.28 -33.39 -15.32
N GLN A 647 0.70 -32.99 -16.15
CA GLN A 647 1.44 -33.87 -17.05
C GLN A 647 2.88 -33.36 -17.21
N HIS A 648 3.83 -34.28 -17.39
CA HIS A 648 5.25 -33.98 -17.63
C HIS A 648 5.90 -33.07 -16.57
N CYS A 649 5.47 -33.22 -15.30
CA CYS A 649 5.90 -32.33 -14.22
C CYS A 649 7.39 -32.43 -13.91
N GLU A 650 8.01 -33.58 -14.22
CA GLU A 650 9.44 -33.83 -14.08
C GLU A 650 10.33 -32.94 -14.96
N GLN A 651 9.79 -32.31 -16.00
CA GLN A 651 10.58 -31.50 -16.94
C GLN A 651 11.00 -30.14 -16.37
N ASN A 652 10.24 -29.60 -15.41
CA ASN A 652 10.58 -28.33 -14.75
C ASN A 652 10.86 -28.60 -13.27
N PRO A 653 12.11 -28.48 -12.80
CA PRO A 653 12.48 -28.75 -11.41
C PRO A 653 11.63 -27.98 -10.39
N LEU A 654 11.19 -26.76 -10.74
CA LEU A 654 10.41 -25.87 -9.86
C LEU A 654 9.02 -26.42 -9.53
N THR A 655 8.44 -27.31 -10.35
CA THR A 655 7.15 -27.96 -10.04
C THR A 655 7.22 -28.76 -8.73
N ARG A 656 8.40 -29.31 -8.40
CA ARG A 656 8.63 -30.06 -7.15
C ARG A 656 8.58 -29.18 -5.91
N LEU A 657 8.87 -27.88 -6.02
CA LEU A 657 8.72 -26.95 -4.89
C LEU A 657 7.24 -26.72 -4.56
N ALA A 658 6.40 -26.66 -5.59
CA ALA A 658 4.98 -26.39 -5.45
C ALA A 658 4.13 -27.65 -5.22
N SER A 659 4.71 -28.86 -5.31
CA SER A 659 3.95 -30.12 -5.38
C SER A 659 3.43 -30.64 -4.03
N ALA A 660 4.02 -30.22 -2.92
CA ALA A 660 3.69 -30.74 -1.59
C ALA A 660 3.79 -29.65 -0.49
N PRO A 661 3.24 -29.88 0.71
CA PRO A 661 3.41 -28.98 1.85
C PRO A 661 4.74 -29.24 2.59
N ALA A 662 5.07 -28.34 3.53
CA ALA A 662 6.32 -28.36 4.30
C ALA A 662 6.53 -29.66 5.11
N ALA A 663 5.46 -30.33 5.55
CA ALA A 663 5.54 -31.65 6.18
C ALA A 663 6.27 -32.70 5.32
N GLN A 664 6.25 -32.55 4.00
CA GLN A 664 6.93 -33.44 3.04
C GLN A 664 8.21 -32.82 2.46
N LEU A 665 8.29 -31.48 2.45
CA LEU A 665 9.40 -30.69 1.92
C LEU A 665 9.89 -29.73 3.02
N PRO A 666 10.66 -30.21 4.02
CA PRO A 666 11.03 -29.43 5.21
C PRO A 666 11.78 -28.13 4.88
N GLY A 667 12.46 -28.11 3.73
CA GLY A 667 13.12 -26.92 3.19
C GLY A 667 12.24 -25.69 3.03
N ILE A 668 10.93 -25.87 2.82
CA ILE A 668 9.96 -24.76 2.74
C ILE A 668 9.99 -23.94 4.03
N GLY A 669 10.18 -24.59 5.19
CA GLY A 669 10.25 -23.95 6.49
C GLY A 669 11.38 -22.93 6.64
N PHE A 670 12.42 -23.05 5.80
CA PHE A 670 13.61 -22.21 5.80
C PHE A 670 13.57 -21.09 4.75
N LEU A 671 12.55 -21.05 3.90
CA LEU A 671 12.32 -19.93 3.00
C LEU A 671 11.70 -18.75 3.77
N PRO A 672 12.13 -17.51 3.51
CA PRO A 672 11.36 -16.34 3.92
C PRO A 672 10.06 -16.22 3.10
N ASP A 673 9.19 -15.27 3.45
CA ASP A 673 7.86 -15.13 2.84
C ASP A 673 7.90 -14.97 1.31
N VAL A 674 8.83 -14.15 0.79
CA VAL A 674 9.08 -14.02 -0.65
C VAL A 674 10.56 -14.12 -0.98
N THR A 675 10.90 -15.17 -1.71
CA THR A 675 12.25 -15.37 -2.26
C THR A 675 12.24 -15.10 -3.76
N VAL A 676 13.15 -14.25 -4.22
CA VAL A 676 13.38 -14.04 -5.66
C VAL A 676 14.45 -15.03 -6.13
N LEU A 677 14.12 -15.86 -7.12
CA LEU A 677 15.07 -16.78 -7.75
C LEU A 677 15.44 -16.25 -9.13
N ARG A 678 16.70 -15.87 -9.30
CA ARG A 678 17.29 -15.52 -10.59
C ARG A 678 17.99 -16.74 -11.17
N VAL A 679 17.56 -17.14 -12.37
CA VAL A 679 18.15 -18.26 -13.11
C VAL A 679 18.90 -17.74 -14.33
N ASP A 680 20.22 -17.69 -14.23
CA ASP A 680 21.10 -17.21 -15.30
C ASP A 680 21.12 -18.23 -16.46
N GLN A 681 20.89 -17.74 -17.67
CA GLN A 681 20.90 -18.52 -18.91
C GLN A 681 22.30 -18.50 -19.55
N ALA A 682 22.56 -19.45 -20.45
CA ALA A 682 23.87 -19.60 -21.09
C ALA A 682 24.23 -18.46 -22.07
N ASP A 683 23.23 -17.74 -22.57
CA ASP A 683 23.37 -16.60 -23.50
C ASP A 683 23.59 -15.26 -22.77
N GLY A 684 23.65 -15.27 -21.44
CA GLY A 684 23.81 -14.07 -20.61
C GLY A 684 22.50 -13.41 -20.20
N ASP A 685 21.35 -13.90 -20.65
CA ASP A 685 20.04 -13.49 -20.14
C ASP A 685 19.72 -14.19 -18.80
N PHE A 686 18.60 -13.84 -18.17
CA PHE A 686 18.14 -14.50 -16.95
C PHE A 686 16.62 -14.56 -16.87
N LYS A 687 16.11 -15.62 -16.21
CA LYS A 687 14.72 -15.71 -15.77
C LYS A 687 14.61 -15.28 -14.31
N LEU A 688 13.48 -14.68 -13.93
CA LEU A 688 13.14 -14.41 -12.54
C LEU A 688 11.90 -15.16 -12.14
N TYR A 689 11.94 -15.73 -10.94
CA TYR A 689 10.81 -16.36 -10.29
C TYR A 689 10.59 -15.76 -8.91
N SER A 690 9.33 -15.70 -8.48
CA SER A 690 8.97 -15.52 -7.07
C SER A 690 8.63 -16.87 -6.47
N LEU A 691 9.33 -17.26 -5.41
CA LEU A 691 8.94 -18.36 -4.54
C LEU A 691 8.23 -17.74 -3.32
N ILE A 692 6.92 -17.87 -3.27
CA ILE A 692 6.06 -17.31 -2.24
C ILE A 692 5.77 -18.42 -1.24
N ARG A 693 6.20 -18.27 0.01
CA ARG A 693 5.85 -19.19 1.08
C ARG A 693 4.47 -18.84 1.61
N ASP A 694 3.48 -19.63 1.22
CA ASP A 694 2.10 -19.48 1.69
C ASP A 694 2.00 -20.08 3.11
N ARG A 695 2.08 -19.24 4.15
CA ARG A 695 2.01 -19.71 5.54
C ARG A 695 0.59 -20.17 5.89
N ALA A 696 0.48 -21.40 6.37
CA ALA A 696 -0.81 -21.97 6.74
C ALA A 696 -1.21 -21.55 8.16
N HIS A 697 -2.50 -21.31 8.33
CA HIS A 697 -3.07 -20.88 9.62
C HIS A 697 -4.37 -21.62 9.89
N SER A 698 -4.64 -21.91 11.15
CA SER A 698 -5.92 -22.50 11.56
C SER A 698 -7.08 -21.52 11.32
N ASN A 699 -6.85 -20.22 11.52
CA ASN A 699 -7.76 -19.13 11.20
C ASN A 699 -7.03 -17.76 11.15
N VAL A 700 -7.67 -16.75 10.55
CA VAL A 700 -7.19 -15.35 10.46
C VAL A 700 -8.17 -14.37 11.12
N ALA A 701 -8.85 -14.81 12.18
CA ALA A 701 -9.99 -14.09 12.77
C ALA A 701 -9.61 -12.95 13.74
N PHE A 702 -8.30 -12.78 14.00
CA PHE A 702 -7.75 -11.90 15.03
C PHE A 702 -6.54 -11.12 14.51
N MET A 703 -6.37 -9.89 14.99
CA MET A 703 -5.30 -8.96 14.61
C MET A 703 -3.96 -9.20 15.32
N PHE A 704 -3.92 -10.13 16.29
CA PHE A 704 -2.78 -10.38 17.16
C PHE A 704 -2.61 -11.88 17.41
N ALA A 705 -1.45 -12.26 17.96
CA ALA A 705 -1.12 -13.64 18.34
C ALA A 705 -1.26 -14.63 17.16
N GLU A 706 -0.78 -14.24 15.98
CA GLU A 706 -0.75 -15.10 14.79
C GLU A 706 -0.05 -16.44 15.05
N GLU A 707 1.06 -16.42 15.79
CA GLU A 707 1.87 -17.61 16.09
C GLU A 707 1.07 -18.74 16.77
N ASP A 708 0.06 -18.42 17.61
CA ASP A 708 -0.82 -19.41 18.23
C ASP A 708 -1.71 -20.16 17.22
N ARG A 709 -1.82 -19.63 16.01
CA ARG A 709 -2.67 -20.15 14.93
C ARG A 709 -1.86 -20.66 13.74
N TYR A 710 -0.56 -20.42 13.73
CA TYR A 710 0.34 -20.79 12.65
C TYR A 710 0.54 -22.31 12.58
N GLN A 711 0.48 -22.88 11.38
CA GLN A 711 0.54 -24.32 11.11
C GLN A 711 1.71 -24.63 10.16
N PRO A 712 2.96 -24.64 10.65
CA PRO A 712 4.15 -24.69 9.79
C PRO A 712 4.20 -25.93 8.89
N ASP A 713 3.71 -27.08 9.35
CA ASP A 713 3.67 -28.33 8.57
C ASP A 713 2.76 -28.24 7.33
N GLU A 714 1.78 -27.33 7.34
CA GLU A 714 0.84 -27.09 6.25
C GLU A 714 1.32 -26.00 5.27
N ASP A 715 2.46 -25.34 5.55
CA ASP A 715 3.01 -24.32 4.66
C ASP A 715 3.26 -24.87 3.26
N SER A 716 3.16 -23.99 2.28
CA SER A 716 3.43 -24.34 0.89
C SER A 716 4.21 -23.28 0.14
N VAL A 717 4.62 -23.60 -1.09
CA VAL A 717 5.22 -22.63 -1.99
C VAL A 717 4.37 -22.48 -3.24
N THR A 718 4.04 -21.23 -3.57
CA THR A 718 3.58 -20.82 -4.90
C THR A 718 4.75 -20.23 -5.68
N VAL A 719 4.95 -20.70 -6.90
CA VAL A 719 6.03 -20.26 -7.80
C VAL A 719 5.43 -19.46 -8.96
N LEU A 720 5.84 -18.21 -9.11
CA LEU A 720 5.49 -17.35 -10.26
C LEU A 720 6.72 -17.07 -11.11
N ASP A 721 6.58 -16.93 -12.42
CA ASP A 721 7.65 -16.64 -13.38
C ASP A 721 7.91 -15.14 -13.59
N PHE A 722 7.62 -14.35 -12.57
CA PHE A 722 7.88 -12.92 -12.49
C PHE A 722 8.00 -12.46 -11.02
N PRO A 723 8.65 -11.32 -10.73
CA PRO A 723 8.70 -10.75 -9.39
C PRO A 723 7.34 -10.13 -9.01
N ILE A 724 6.65 -10.71 -8.02
CA ILE A 724 5.31 -10.25 -7.61
C ILE A 724 5.34 -9.22 -6.46
N SER A 725 6.26 -9.38 -5.51
CA SER A 725 6.31 -8.55 -4.30
C SER A 725 7.17 -7.31 -4.51
N SER A 726 6.72 -6.16 -4.01
CA SER A 726 7.56 -4.95 -3.92
C SER A 726 8.69 -5.06 -2.90
N TYR A 727 8.68 -6.11 -2.08
CA TYR A 727 9.58 -6.33 -0.96
C TYR A 727 10.18 -7.74 -1.04
N PRO A 728 11.21 -7.98 -1.87
CA PRO A 728 11.96 -9.22 -1.83
C PRO A 728 12.53 -9.44 -0.43
N ASN A 729 12.24 -10.58 0.19
CA ASN A 729 12.83 -10.91 1.50
C ASN A 729 14.22 -11.50 1.34
N PHE A 730 14.46 -12.29 0.29
CA PHE A 730 15.79 -12.81 -0.03
C PHE A 730 15.89 -13.12 -1.51
N MET A 731 17.12 -13.28 -2.02
CA MET A 731 17.37 -13.63 -3.41
C MET A 731 18.39 -14.77 -3.53
N PHE A 732 18.12 -15.70 -4.44
CA PHE A 732 19.09 -16.67 -4.93
C PHE A 732 19.45 -16.37 -6.38
N ARG A 733 20.71 -16.59 -6.74
CA ARG A 733 21.22 -16.54 -8.10
C ARG A 733 21.78 -17.91 -8.46
N VAL A 734 21.18 -18.56 -9.46
CA VAL A 734 21.44 -19.96 -9.80
C VAL A 734 21.70 -20.07 -11.31
N PRO A 735 22.82 -20.66 -11.77
CA PRO A 735 22.98 -21.00 -13.18
C PRO A 735 21.93 -22.02 -13.63
N GLN A 736 21.39 -21.90 -14.85
CA GLN A 736 20.39 -22.84 -15.39
C GLN A 736 20.80 -24.32 -15.27
N ALA A 737 22.09 -24.62 -15.44
CA ALA A 737 22.65 -25.97 -15.30
C ALA A 737 22.59 -26.52 -13.87
N GLU A 738 22.50 -25.66 -12.86
CA GLU A 738 22.47 -26.03 -11.43
C GLU A 738 21.05 -25.99 -10.84
N LEU A 739 20.03 -25.57 -11.61
CA LEU A 739 18.67 -25.40 -11.10
C LEU A 739 18.09 -26.69 -10.48
N GLU A 740 18.36 -27.84 -11.11
CA GLU A 740 17.94 -29.15 -10.60
C GLU A 740 18.56 -29.45 -9.23
N GLU A 741 19.84 -29.15 -9.06
CA GLU A 741 20.59 -29.37 -7.83
C GLU A 741 20.20 -28.39 -6.72
N PHE A 742 19.97 -27.11 -7.09
CA PHE A 742 19.43 -26.10 -6.18
C PHE A 742 18.09 -26.55 -5.60
N VAL A 743 17.14 -26.97 -6.44
CA VAL A 743 15.82 -27.42 -5.97
C VAL A 743 15.94 -28.64 -5.06
N LYS A 744 16.75 -29.65 -5.45
CA LYS A 744 17.00 -30.84 -4.61
C LYS A 744 17.58 -30.47 -3.26
N THR A 745 18.58 -29.59 -3.25
CA THR A 745 19.21 -29.14 -2.01
C THR A 745 18.18 -28.42 -1.15
N LEU A 746 17.46 -27.44 -1.72
CA LEU A 746 16.47 -26.63 -1.02
C LEU A 746 15.43 -27.49 -0.31
N ILE A 747 14.78 -28.42 -1.00
CA ILE A 747 13.70 -29.24 -0.40
C ILE A 747 14.18 -30.18 0.72
N MET A 748 15.46 -30.57 0.71
CA MET A 748 16.04 -31.47 1.70
C MET A 748 16.60 -30.77 2.95
N ILE A 749 16.65 -29.42 2.97
CA ILE A 749 17.15 -28.69 4.14
C ILE A 749 16.27 -29.00 5.35
N SER A 750 16.93 -29.38 6.45
CA SER A 750 16.29 -29.68 7.73
C SER A 750 16.92 -28.93 8.90
N THR A 751 18.04 -28.23 8.67
CA THR A 751 18.79 -27.52 9.70
C THR A 751 19.29 -26.15 9.23
N GLU A 752 19.52 -25.24 10.18
CA GLU A 752 20.14 -23.93 9.92
C GLU A 752 21.53 -24.05 9.28
N GLN A 753 22.30 -25.09 9.61
CA GLN A 753 23.61 -25.33 9.02
C GLN A 753 23.50 -25.70 7.53
N GLU A 754 22.53 -26.53 7.16
CA GLU A 754 22.25 -26.87 5.76
C GLU A 754 21.72 -25.67 4.99
N ARG A 755 20.86 -24.85 5.61
CA ARG A 755 20.43 -23.56 5.05
C ARG A 755 21.61 -22.64 4.79
N GLY A 756 22.55 -22.54 5.73
CA GLY A 756 23.79 -21.79 5.58
C GLY A 756 24.57 -22.22 4.33
N LYS A 757 24.75 -23.53 4.11
CA LYS A 757 25.44 -24.07 2.91
C LYS A 757 24.72 -23.75 1.60
N LEU A 758 23.38 -23.77 1.58
CA LEU A 758 22.60 -23.35 0.42
C LEU A 758 22.86 -21.87 0.10
N VAL A 759 22.82 -21.01 1.12
CA VAL A 759 23.06 -19.58 1.00
C VAL A 759 24.50 -19.30 0.57
N ASP A 760 25.50 -20.00 1.12
CA ASP A 760 26.90 -19.85 0.74
C ASP A 760 27.14 -20.12 -0.75
N ARG A 761 26.38 -21.05 -1.34
CA ARG A 761 26.53 -21.45 -2.74
C ARG A 761 25.76 -20.57 -3.72
N TRP A 762 24.52 -20.19 -3.39
CA TRP A 762 23.61 -19.54 -4.35
C TRP A 762 22.94 -18.27 -3.81
N GLY A 763 23.08 -17.96 -2.53
CA GLY A 763 22.40 -16.83 -1.88
C GLY A 763 23.06 -15.50 -2.21
N VAL A 764 22.24 -14.47 -2.44
CA VAL A 764 22.70 -13.10 -2.64
C VAL A 764 22.65 -12.38 -1.29
N ARG A 765 23.77 -12.34 -0.59
CA ARG A 765 23.87 -11.68 0.73
C ARG A 765 23.86 -10.16 0.56
N ARG A 766 23.38 -9.41 1.56
CA ARG A 766 23.47 -7.93 1.57
C ARG A 766 24.93 -7.44 1.44
N THR A 767 25.87 -8.28 1.86
CA THR A 767 27.31 -8.08 1.84
C THR A 767 27.98 -8.50 0.54
N ASP A 768 27.23 -9.02 -0.43
CA ASP A 768 27.75 -9.35 -1.75
C ASP A 768 28.28 -8.08 -2.45
N ALA A 769 29.48 -8.18 -3.03
CA ALA A 769 30.10 -7.08 -3.76
C ALA A 769 29.25 -6.62 -4.97
N ASP A 770 28.49 -7.54 -5.58
CA ASP A 770 27.58 -7.27 -6.70
C ASP A 770 26.10 -7.22 -6.26
N PHE A 771 25.85 -7.06 -4.95
CA PHE A 771 24.49 -7.05 -4.38
C PHE A 771 23.53 -6.16 -5.16
N TRP A 772 23.92 -4.91 -5.44
CA TRP A 772 23.04 -3.94 -6.09
C TRP A 772 22.71 -4.33 -7.53
N ASN A 773 23.65 -4.90 -8.28
CA ASN A 773 23.34 -5.39 -9.62
C ASN A 773 22.34 -6.54 -9.56
N ASN A 774 22.50 -7.47 -8.61
CA ASN A 774 21.58 -8.57 -8.39
C ASN A 774 20.21 -8.08 -7.92
N PHE A 775 20.14 -7.23 -6.90
CA PHE A 775 18.89 -6.67 -6.38
C PHE A 775 18.10 -5.92 -7.46
N HIS A 776 18.77 -5.11 -8.27
CA HIS A 776 18.14 -4.38 -9.38
C HIS A 776 17.83 -5.25 -10.60
N SER A 777 18.15 -6.56 -10.60
CA SER A 777 17.73 -7.47 -11.68
C SER A 777 16.21 -7.58 -11.76
N GLY A 778 15.50 -7.46 -10.63
CA GLY A 778 14.04 -7.35 -10.59
C GLY A 778 13.53 -6.17 -11.41
N THR A 779 14.10 -4.98 -11.17
CA THR A 779 13.72 -3.75 -11.90
C THR A 779 14.02 -3.88 -13.38
N ARG A 780 15.18 -4.45 -13.74
CA ARG A 780 15.55 -4.70 -15.15
C ARG A 780 14.60 -5.68 -15.83
N PHE A 781 14.22 -6.75 -15.14
CA PHE A 781 13.23 -7.71 -15.67
C PHE A 781 11.89 -7.04 -15.94
N LEU A 782 11.37 -6.24 -14.99
CA LEU A 782 10.12 -5.51 -15.18
C LEU A 782 10.24 -4.49 -16.33
N ASN A 783 11.34 -3.76 -16.45
CA ASN A 783 11.57 -2.85 -17.59
C ASN A 783 11.46 -3.57 -18.95
N GLN A 784 11.90 -4.83 -19.04
CA GLN A 784 11.86 -5.61 -20.28
C GLN A 784 10.50 -6.26 -20.54
N HIS A 785 9.85 -6.80 -19.50
CA HIS A 785 8.67 -7.67 -19.65
C HIS A 785 7.35 -6.98 -19.27
N ARG A 786 7.39 -6.03 -18.33
CA ARG A 786 6.22 -5.29 -17.81
C ARG A 786 6.59 -3.81 -17.57
N PRO A 787 7.04 -3.06 -18.58
CA PRO A 787 7.64 -1.73 -18.40
C PRO A 787 6.72 -0.73 -17.70
N LEU A 788 5.41 -0.83 -17.91
CA LEU A 788 4.41 0.03 -17.26
C LEU A 788 4.30 -0.21 -15.76
N GLU A 789 4.66 -1.38 -15.24
CA GLU A 789 4.60 -1.69 -13.81
C GLU A 789 5.96 -1.52 -13.11
N SER A 790 7.00 -1.16 -13.87
CA SER A 790 8.37 -1.14 -13.37
C SER A 790 8.61 0.00 -12.37
N GLY A 791 9.41 -0.31 -11.35
CA GLY A 791 9.88 0.63 -10.35
C GLY A 791 10.89 -0.04 -9.43
N ILE A 792 11.65 0.75 -8.69
CA ILE A 792 12.66 0.23 -7.76
C ILE A 792 11.98 -0.55 -6.62
N PHE A 793 12.48 -1.76 -6.35
CA PHE A 793 12.05 -2.60 -5.22
C PHE A 793 12.57 -2.07 -3.88
N ASP A 794 11.88 -2.41 -2.80
CA ASP A 794 12.22 -1.96 -1.46
C ASP A 794 13.05 -3.00 -0.69
N LEU A 795 14.11 -2.53 -0.03
CA LEU A 795 15.13 -3.35 0.65
C LEU A 795 14.88 -3.50 2.17
N ASN A 796 13.89 -2.79 2.74
CA ASN A 796 13.66 -2.73 4.19
C ASN A 796 13.20 -4.06 4.81
N ARG A 797 12.76 -5.02 3.98
CA ARG A 797 12.34 -6.37 4.38
C ARG A 797 13.29 -7.47 3.92
N TYR A 798 14.41 -7.11 3.30
CA TYR A 798 15.42 -8.06 2.86
C TYR A 798 16.28 -8.54 4.03
N VAL A 799 16.28 -9.84 4.29
CA VAL A 799 16.96 -10.46 5.42
C VAL A 799 18.48 -10.47 5.22
N GLY A 800 19.23 -10.23 6.30
CA GLY A 800 20.69 -10.13 6.28
C GLY A 800 21.40 -11.45 6.55
N TRP A 801 20.87 -12.56 6.02
CA TRP A 801 21.37 -13.90 6.29
C TRP A 801 22.80 -14.13 5.82
#